data_AF-A0A938X3F6-F1
#
_entry.id   AF-A0A938X3F6-F1
#
_cell.length_a   1.000
_cell.length_b   1.000
_cell.length_c   1.000
_cell.angle_alpha   90.00
_cell.angle_beta   90.00
_cell.angle_gamma   90.00
#
_symmetry.space_group_name_H-M   'P 1'
#
loop_
_entity.id
_entity.type
_entity.pdbx_description
1 polymer ?
#
loop_
_entity_poly.entity_id
_entity_poly.type
_entity_poly.pdbx_seq_one_letter_code
_entity_poly.pdbx_strand_id
1 'polypeptide(L)'
;MLKTVVKKGSYHDSVVLMLLTNQISTIEGVKKVSIMMATPANKDIYRQSGLATEELEAASANDLVIVADVDDDSLLDTIEAEMEEFFKKQSTESAEKKGAESVKSWEKALAKQPDANLAVISIPGAYAALEADRALDEGLNVFMFSDNVTLEDEVKLKNKAHEKGLAVMGPDCGTGIIQSVPIAFTNNVAPGSIGIIGASGTGIQELTTIIDRLGEGVTNAIGIGGRDLNAAVGGITMMDMIDAMEDDDAVKVLVIVSKPPAKEVRDKIAARLSNFSKPIVTLFVGEKPEYHEENFYHAYTLDEAARLAVGLVRGEEIPEASVEVDESSFYKAEDKKTIKAYYSGGTLANEAAMLIKDAMDVKVPPEDIEGYMLQLDGNVVVDLGDDAYTQGKPHPMIDPAKRIECMQEAVDDESTGAVLFDIMLGYGSHADMAGALLPTIKELMAKAEGQGRKVFFVATVCGTRRDFQGYDDAVNKLKEAGVIVCENNKLACRTAIRAIGRDFNEPAKEIRPKQVVDFPKAAPSEKLRQLLSEKPKIINIGLKSFAEVVEQFGCEVVQYDWMPPAGGDVKLIKVLNFLRNYEGIDEKNQEVIAKVVASQPILRDNVRAKEVIPELNEGKVILHAGPPVEYKNMPDPMQGSCVGAVLFEEWADNEADARKMLENGEIKFIPCHHVNAVGPMGGITSPNMAVFVVENVTGGNRAYCTMNEGIGKVLRFGAYSEEVIDRLRWMRDVLGPTLGKALRSMENGLAINPLIAKAVAMGDEFHQRNIAASLAFLKEMAPIITKMDMDEKDRYDVIKFLADTDQFFLNIMMATGKAVMDDARTGTDGTVVTAMCRNGYEFGIRIAGMGDEWFTGPVNTPQGLYFTGYDGEDACPDMGDSAITETFGVGGMAMIAAPAVTRFVGAGGYEDALRTSNEMMEIVIDRNPNFTVPTWNFQGICLGIDARKVVEKGITPVINTGIAHKIAGYGQIGAGTVHPPIECFEKAITAYAKKLGYDPE
;
A
#
# COMPACT_ATOMS: atom_id res chain seq x y z
N MET A 1 2.95 21.00 -25.02
CA MET A 1 1.53 20.70 -24.76
C MET A 1 1.46 19.62 -23.68
N LEU A 2 0.55 19.76 -22.72
CA LEU A 2 0.40 18.77 -21.65
C LEU A 2 -0.27 17.50 -22.17
N LYS A 3 0.32 16.36 -21.82
CA LYS A 3 -0.21 15.03 -22.11
C LYS A 3 -0.17 14.17 -20.87
N THR A 4 -1.26 13.42 -20.65
CA THR A 4 -1.40 12.52 -19.50
C THR A 4 -1.50 11.09 -19.96
N VAL A 5 -0.72 10.20 -19.34
CA VAL A 5 -0.89 8.75 -19.44
C VAL A 5 -1.16 8.20 -18.05
N VAL A 6 -2.22 7.42 -17.89
CA VAL A 6 -2.60 6.79 -16.61
C VAL A 6 -2.50 5.27 -16.77
N LYS A 7 -1.56 4.64 -16.05
CA LYS A 7 -1.45 3.18 -15.97
C LYS A 7 -2.13 2.73 -14.67
N LYS A 8 -3.34 2.18 -14.82
CA LYS A 8 -4.20 1.81 -13.70
C LYS A 8 -3.64 0.65 -12.88
N GLY A 9 -3.69 0.75 -11.56
CA GLY A 9 -3.28 -0.32 -10.64
C GLY A 9 -1.81 -0.72 -10.71
N SER A 10 -0.95 0.16 -11.24
CA SER A 10 0.49 -0.07 -11.40
C SER A 10 1.25 0.71 -10.34
N TYR A 11 1.38 0.15 -9.13
CA TYR A 11 2.14 0.82 -8.06
C TYR A 11 3.64 0.64 -8.29
N HIS A 12 4.36 1.77 -8.34
CA HIS A 12 5.81 1.80 -8.47
C HIS A 12 6.41 2.75 -7.42
N ASP A 13 7.62 2.41 -7.01
CA ASP A 13 8.36 3.16 -6.00
C ASP A 13 8.65 4.61 -6.44
N SER A 14 8.50 5.58 -5.54
CA SER A 14 8.67 7.00 -5.88
C SER A 14 10.10 7.36 -6.25
N VAL A 15 11.13 6.72 -5.68
CA VAL A 15 12.53 6.94 -6.10
C VAL A 15 12.76 6.38 -7.49
N VAL A 16 12.25 5.17 -7.77
CA VAL A 16 12.29 4.56 -9.11
C VAL A 16 11.58 5.44 -10.14
N LEU A 17 10.41 5.97 -9.80
CA LEU A 17 9.64 6.86 -10.67
C LEU A 17 10.30 8.23 -10.85
N MET A 18 11.01 8.73 -9.84
CA MET A 18 11.79 9.98 -9.94
C MET A 18 13.05 9.79 -10.79
N LEU A 19 13.77 8.67 -10.66
CA LEU A 19 14.89 8.32 -11.54
C LEU A 19 14.42 8.20 -12.99
N LEU A 20 13.29 7.54 -13.20
CA LEU A 20 12.64 7.44 -14.50
C LEU A 20 12.23 8.83 -15.03
N THR A 21 11.66 9.69 -14.18
CA THR A 21 11.32 11.07 -14.52
C THR A 21 12.56 11.83 -14.99
N ASN A 22 13.69 11.70 -14.29
CA ASN A 22 14.94 12.34 -14.67
C ASN A 22 15.47 11.80 -16.00
N GLN A 23 15.49 10.48 -16.20
CA GLN A 23 15.90 9.89 -17.47
C GLN A 23 15.04 10.41 -18.63
N ILE A 24 13.71 10.43 -18.47
CA ILE A 24 12.79 10.92 -19.49
C ILE A 24 12.91 12.43 -19.70
N SER A 25 13.25 13.20 -18.67
CA SER A 25 13.48 14.64 -18.79
C SER A 25 14.67 15.01 -19.67
N THR A 26 15.59 14.06 -19.93
CA THR A 26 16.74 14.28 -20.83
C THR A 26 16.39 14.09 -22.32
N ILE A 27 15.19 13.63 -22.66
CA ILE A 27 14.75 13.43 -24.04
C ILE A 27 14.54 14.78 -24.73
N GLU A 28 15.18 14.96 -25.89
CA GLU A 28 15.04 16.18 -26.70
C GLU A 28 13.56 16.40 -27.11
N GLY A 29 13.01 17.57 -26.82
CA GLY A 29 11.59 17.92 -27.06
C GLY A 29 10.65 17.67 -25.87
N VAL A 30 11.14 17.12 -24.75
CA VAL A 30 10.44 17.11 -23.47
C VAL A 30 10.82 18.37 -22.69
N LYS A 31 9.87 19.30 -22.51
CA LYS A 31 10.09 20.54 -21.75
C LYS A 31 9.98 20.34 -20.25
N LYS A 32 9.03 19.51 -19.84
CA LYS A 32 8.79 19.15 -18.44
C LYS A 32 8.12 17.80 -18.36
N VAL A 33 8.45 17.00 -17.36
CA VAL A 33 7.81 15.70 -17.15
C VAL A 33 7.75 15.39 -15.66
N SER A 34 6.70 14.71 -15.23
CA SER A 34 6.61 14.10 -13.91
C SER A 34 5.90 12.77 -14.00
N ILE A 35 6.51 11.76 -13.39
CA ILE A 35 6.01 10.39 -13.35
C ILE A 35 5.91 10.02 -11.87
N MET A 36 4.69 9.88 -11.38
CA MET A 36 4.41 9.66 -9.95
C MET A 36 3.11 8.86 -9.79
N MET A 37 2.95 8.23 -8.64
CA MET A 37 1.64 7.70 -8.23
C MET A 37 0.65 8.85 -8.02
N ALA A 38 -0.62 8.71 -8.40
CA ALA A 38 -1.65 9.75 -8.25
C ALA A 38 -2.21 9.87 -6.82
N THR A 39 -1.33 9.84 -5.81
CA THR A 39 -1.71 10.12 -4.43
C THR A 39 -2.16 11.59 -4.28
N PRO A 40 -2.99 11.93 -3.27
CA PRO A 40 -3.40 13.31 -3.04
C PRO A 40 -2.23 14.30 -2.96
N ALA A 41 -1.15 13.93 -2.26
CA ALA A 41 0.06 14.76 -2.15
C ALA A 41 0.77 14.95 -3.50
N ASN A 42 0.90 13.88 -4.30
CA ASN A 42 1.54 13.99 -5.61
C ASN A 42 0.71 14.80 -6.61
N LYS A 43 -0.63 14.73 -6.53
CA LYS A 43 -1.50 15.60 -7.33
C LYS A 43 -1.24 17.08 -7.03
N ASP A 44 -0.98 17.43 -5.79
CA ASP A 44 -0.55 18.80 -5.44
C ASP A 44 0.80 19.16 -6.07
N ILE A 45 1.77 18.24 -6.12
CA ILE A 45 3.06 18.45 -6.79
C ILE A 45 2.87 18.70 -8.29
N TYR A 46 2.01 17.94 -8.97
CA TYR A 46 1.66 18.18 -10.37
C TYR A 46 1.06 19.57 -10.58
N ARG A 47 0.15 20.00 -9.70
CA ARG A 47 -0.48 21.34 -9.77
C ARG A 47 0.55 22.45 -9.61
N GLN A 48 1.39 22.36 -8.57
CA GLN A 48 2.45 23.34 -8.31
C GLN A 48 3.46 23.38 -9.46
N SER A 49 3.68 22.24 -10.12
CA SER A 49 4.54 22.11 -11.29
C SER A 49 3.90 22.57 -12.60
N GLY A 50 2.64 23.03 -12.61
CA GLY A 50 1.95 23.42 -13.85
C GLY A 50 1.64 22.24 -14.79
N LEU A 51 1.60 21.02 -14.24
CA LEU A 51 1.33 19.76 -14.93
C LEU A 51 -0.05 19.19 -14.53
N ALA A 52 -1.02 20.05 -14.23
CA ALA A 52 -2.38 19.62 -13.86
C ALA A 52 -3.23 19.32 -15.10
N THR A 53 -3.93 18.18 -15.09
CA THR A 53 -4.82 17.72 -16.17
C THR A 53 -6.07 17.04 -15.59
N GLU A 54 -7.17 16.98 -16.35
CA GLU A 54 -8.40 16.33 -15.87
C GLU A 54 -8.21 14.83 -15.63
N GLU A 55 -7.38 14.17 -16.45
CA GLU A 55 -7.08 12.75 -16.31
C GLU A 55 -6.27 12.44 -15.04
N LEU A 56 -5.36 13.33 -14.63
CA LEU A 56 -4.65 13.23 -13.36
C LEU A 56 -5.62 13.33 -12.18
N GLU A 57 -6.57 14.26 -12.23
CA GLU A 57 -7.52 14.45 -11.13
C GLU A 57 -8.45 13.24 -10.97
N ALA A 58 -8.79 12.56 -12.06
CA ALA A 58 -9.60 11.34 -12.07
C ALA A 58 -8.82 10.06 -11.65
N ALA A 59 -7.49 10.09 -11.67
CA ALA A 59 -6.67 8.92 -11.32
C ALA A 59 -6.72 8.62 -9.81
N SER A 60 -6.72 7.34 -9.44
CA SER A 60 -6.67 6.89 -8.04
C SER A 60 -5.23 6.90 -7.49
N ALA A 61 -5.06 6.83 -6.17
CA ALA A 61 -3.72 6.79 -5.56
C ALA A 61 -2.88 5.57 -5.97
N ASN A 62 -3.52 4.52 -6.49
CA ASN A 62 -2.89 3.29 -6.96
C ASN A 62 -2.50 3.35 -8.45
N ASP A 63 -2.79 4.46 -9.13
CA ASP A 63 -2.50 4.62 -10.55
C ASP A 63 -1.18 5.38 -10.74
N LEU A 64 -0.32 4.84 -11.62
CA LEU A 64 0.86 5.54 -12.10
C LEU A 64 0.42 6.58 -13.13
N VAL A 65 0.76 7.84 -12.90
CA VAL A 65 0.45 8.92 -13.83
C VAL A 65 1.74 9.52 -14.39
N ILE A 66 1.73 9.74 -15.69
CA ILE A 66 2.75 10.49 -16.41
C ILE A 66 2.09 11.75 -16.90
N VAL A 67 2.62 12.91 -16.51
CA VAL A 67 2.26 14.18 -17.16
C VAL A 67 3.51 14.78 -17.76
N ALA A 68 3.49 14.97 -19.08
CA ALA A 68 4.60 15.56 -19.81
C ALA A 68 4.13 16.79 -20.62
N ASP A 69 4.91 17.87 -20.54
CA ASP A 69 4.88 18.99 -21.47
C ASP A 69 5.86 18.70 -22.61
N VAL A 70 5.32 18.32 -23.77
CA VAL A 70 6.10 17.91 -24.95
C VAL A 70 5.89 18.86 -26.12
N ASP A 71 6.89 18.95 -27.00
CA ASP A 71 6.81 19.74 -28.22
C ASP A 71 6.01 19.06 -29.34
N ASP A 72 5.90 17.73 -29.31
CA ASP A 72 5.23 16.91 -30.33
C ASP A 72 4.52 15.68 -29.71
N ASP A 73 3.38 15.30 -30.28
CA ASP A 73 2.54 14.18 -29.79
C ASP A 73 3.22 12.81 -29.96
N SER A 74 4.12 12.64 -30.94
CA SER A 74 4.85 11.38 -31.17
C SER A 74 5.88 11.06 -30.09
N LEU A 75 6.22 12.03 -29.23
CA LEU A 75 7.11 11.81 -28.09
C LEU A 75 6.45 10.97 -26.99
N LEU A 76 5.12 10.86 -26.95
CA LEU A 76 4.43 9.99 -25.99
C LEU A 76 4.80 8.52 -26.17
N ASP A 77 4.80 8.03 -27.42
CA ASP A 77 5.18 6.64 -27.71
C ASP A 77 6.64 6.38 -27.32
N THR A 78 7.50 7.40 -27.44
CA THR A 78 8.90 7.33 -27.04
C THR A 78 9.05 7.29 -25.52
N ILE A 79 8.29 8.13 -24.80
CA ILE A 79 8.22 8.17 -23.34
C ILE A 79 7.71 6.83 -22.79
N GLU A 80 6.65 6.27 -23.39
CA GLU A 80 6.12 4.96 -22.99
C GLU A 80 7.11 3.83 -23.26
N ALA A 81 7.77 3.82 -24.42
CA ALA A 81 8.78 2.81 -24.74
C ALA A 81 9.99 2.86 -23.80
N GLU A 82 10.50 4.07 -23.48
CA GLU A 82 11.63 4.25 -22.57
C GLU A 82 11.27 3.81 -21.15
N MET A 83 10.03 4.09 -20.72
CA MET A 83 9.50 3.59 -19.44
C MET A 83 9.39 2.07 -19.42
N GLU A 84 8.82 1.45 -20.47
CA GLU A 84 8.75 0.00 -20.56
C GLU A 84 10.14 -0.63 -20.54
N GLU A 85 11.12 -0.03 -21.24
CA GLU A 85 12.50 -0.48 -21.22
C GLU A 85 13.15 -0.33 -19.83
N PHE A 86 12.88 0.78 -19.14
CA PHE A 86 13.38 1.03 -17.78
C PHE A 86 12.85 0.00 -16.79
N PHE A 87 11.53 -0.23 -16.78
CA PHE A 87 10.93 -1.26 -15.93
C PHE A 87 11.35 -2.68 -16.33
N LYS A 88 11.55 -2.93 -17.64
CA LYS A 88 12.05 -4.20 -18.12
C LYS A 88 13.48 -4.45 -17.66
N LYS A 89 14.37 -3.46 -17.74
CA LYS A 89 15.75 -3.54 -17.21
C LYS A 89 15.76 -3.86 -15.72
N GLN A 90 14.93 -3.20 -14.92
CA GLN A 90 14.72 -3.55 -13.50
C GLN A 90 14.23 -5.00 -13.32
N SER A 91 13.33 -5.47 -14.18
CA SER A 91 12.80 -6.84 -14.11
C SER A 91 13.82 -7.92 -14.53
N THR A 92 14.73 -7.62 -15.47
CA THR A 92 15.76 -8.58 -15.92
C THR A 92 16.95 -8.68 -14.97
N GLU A 93 17.38 -7.57 -14.34
CA GLU A 93 18.43 -7.61 -13.31
C GLU A 93 17.96 -8.35 -12.04
N SER A 94 16.65 -8.34 -11.77
CA SER A 94 16.04 -9.08 -10.66
C SER A 94 15.76 -10.56 -10.96
N ALA A 95 15.80 -11.00 -12.23
CA ALA A 95 15.57 -12.39 -12.61
C ALA A 95 16.82 -13.29 -12.55
N GLU A 96 18.03 -12.72 -12.63
CA GLU A 96 19.30 -13.49 -12.58
C GLU A 96 19.82 -13.75 -11.16
N LYS A 97 19.27 -13.09 -10.13
CA LYS A 97 19.55 -13.36 -8.73
C LYS A 97 18.31 -13.99 -8.08
N LYS A 98 18.47 -15.02 -7.25
CA LYS A 98 17.41 -15.46 -6.33
C LYS A 98 17.15 -14.32 -5.34
N GLY A 99 16.35 -13.33 -5.73
CA GLY A 99 16.07 -12.17 -4.88
C GLY A 99 15.10 -12.52 -3.75
N ALA A 100 15.11 -11.68 -2.71
CA ALA A 100 14.16 -11.71 -1.60
C ALA A 100 12.72 -12.04 -2.05
N GLU A 101 12.11 -13.01 -1.37
CA GLU A 101 10.77 -13.48 -1.73
C GLU A 101 9.73 -12.42 -1.35
N SER A 102 8.97 -11.95 -2.34
CA SER A 102 7.97 -10.90 -2.14
C SER A 102 6.64 -11.43 -1.58
N VAL A 103 6.01 -10.63 -0.72
CA VAL A 103 4.64 -10.79 -0.21
C VAL A 103 3.89 -9.48 -0.27
N LYS A 104 2.55 -9.55 -0.21
CA LYS A 104 1.66 -8.37 -0.30
C LYS A 104 0.89 -8.07 0.98
N SER A 105 1.18 -8.77 2.08
CA SER A 105 0.55 -8.52 3.37
C SER A 105 1.43 -8.94 4.52
N TRP A 106 1.20 -8.33 5.67
CA TRP A 106 1.84 -8.69 6.94
C TRP A 106 1.63 -10.14 7.33
N GLU A 107 0.43 -10.70 7.16
CA GLU A 107 0.14 -12.07 7.55
C GLU A 107 1.01 -13.05 6.75
N LYS A 108 1.19 -12.78 5.44
CA LYS A 108 2.09 -13.56 4.60
C LYS A 108 3.56 -13.32 4.98
N ALA A 109 3.93 -12.09 5.34
CA ALA A 109 5.28 -11.76 5.78
C ALA A 109 5.66 -12.52 7.07
N LEU A 110 4.79 -12.47 8.08
CA LEU A 110 4.97 -13.13 9.38
C LEU A 110 4.87 -14.66 9.26
N ALA A 111 4.01 -15.19 8.39
CA ALA A 111 3.94 -16.63 8.14
C ALA A 111 5.23 -17.16 7.47
N LYS A 112 5.89 -16.34 6.64
CA LYS A 112 7.17 -16.69 6.03
C LYS A 112 8.36 -16.50 6.95
N GLN A 113 8.34 -15.42 7.75
CA GLN A 113 9.40 -15.11 8.71
C GLN A 113 8.83 -14.90 10.12
N PRO A 114 8.46 -16.00 10.81
CA PRO A 114 7.82 -15.94 12.12
C PRO A 114 8.77 -15.49 13.24
N ASP A 115 10.07 -15.50 13.01
CA ASP A 115 11.12 -15.07 13.95
C ASP A 115 11.78 -13.75 13.52
N ALA A 116 11.11 -12.96 12.67
CA ALA A 116 11.55 -11.60 12.34
C ALA A 116 11.70 -10.76 13.62
N ASN A 117 12.79 -9.98 13.70
CA ASN A 117 13.11 -9.15 14.87
C ASN A 117 13.32 -7.67 14.52
N LEU A 118 13.29 -7.31 13.24
CA LEU A 118 13.43 -5.95 12.73
C LEU A 118 12.49 -5.70 11.54
N ALA A 119 11.73 -4.60 11.61
CA ALA A 119 11.02 -4.04 10.47
C ALA A 119 11.81 -2.84 9.93
N VAL A 120 12.13 -2.84 8.64
CA VAL A 120 12.77 -1.71 7.94
C VAL A 120 11.71 -1.00 7.10
N ILE A 121 11.40 0.25 7.42
CA ILE A 121 10.27 0.99 6.85
C ILE A 121 10.76 2.19 6.04
N SER A 122 10.41 2.20 4.75
CA SER A 122 10.76 3.26 3.78
C SER A 122 9.58 3.62 2.86
N ILE A 123 8.38 3.67 3.43
CA ILE A 123 7.14 4.11 2.76
C ILE A 123 6.84 5.59 3.04
N PRO A 124 5.85 6.25 2.38
CA PRO A 124 5.53 7.64 2.67
C PRO A 124 5.16 7.88 4.15
N GLY A 125 5.63 8.99 4.73
CA GLY A 125 5.51 9.32 6.15
C GLY A 125 4.10 9.24 6.73
N ALA A 126 3.10 9.66 5.94
CA ALA A 126 1.69 9.61 6.30
C ALA A 126 1.20 8.20 6.69
N TYR A 127 1.89 7.14 6.24
CA TYR A 127 1.56 5.75 6.53
C TYR A 127 2.61 5.04 7.40
N ALA A 128 3.85 5.52 7.41
CA ALA A 128 4.97 4.90 8.11
C ALA A 128 4.72 4.71 9.62
N ALA A 129 4.06 5.68 10.26
CA ALA A 129 3.74 5.59 11.68
C ALA A 129 2.81 4.40 12.00
N LEU A 130 1.83 4.12 11.12
CA LEU A 130 0.88 3.04 11.31
C LEU A 130 1.52 1.68 11.12
N GLU A 131 2.39 1.54 10.12
CA GLU A 131 3.12 0.29 9.89
C GLU A 131 4.16 0.03 10.99
N ALA A 132 4.78 1.07 11.54
CA ALA A 132 5.64 0.94 12.71
C ALA A 132 4.86 0.55 13.97
N ASP A 133 3.69 1.15 14.19
CA ASP A 133 2.81 0.78 15.31
C ASP A 133 2.45 -0.70 15.25
N ARG A 134 2.13 -1.19 14.03
CA ARG A 134 1.86 -2.61 13.75
C ARG A 134 3.08 -3.48 13.97
N ALA A 135 4.26 -3.10 13.47
CA ALA A 135 5.49 -3.86 13.69
C ALA A 135 5.81 -4.05 15.19
N LEU A 136 5.56 -3.03 16.01
CA LEU A 136 5.70 -3.10 17.46
C LEU A 136 4.65 -4.01 18.12
N ASP A 137 3.46 -4.15 17.54
CA ASP A 137 2.44 -5.11 17.98
C ASP A 137 2.83 -6.56 17.72
N GLU A 138 3.47 -6.81 16.58
CA GLU A 138 4.04 -8.10 16.23
C GLU A 138 5.39 -8.38 16.95
N GLY A 139 5.88 -7.41 17.73
CA GLY A 139 7.03 -7.58 18.60
C GLY A 139 8.40 -7.37 17.94
N LEU A 140 8.45 -6.65 16.81
CA LEU A 140 9.65 -6.32 16.04
C LEU A 140 10.20 -4.94 16.45
N ASN A 141 11.53 -4.79 16.44
CA ASN A 141 12.15 -3.46 16.44
C ASN A 141 11.86 -2.75 15.12
N VAL A 142 11.98 -1.43 15.08
CA VAL A 142 11.69 -0.64 13.87
C VAL A 142 12.90 0.21 13.50
N PHE A 143 13.34 0.10 12.25
CA PHE A 143 14.19 1.06 11.57
C PHE A 143 13.34 1.84 10.57
N MET A 144 13.09 3.12 10.85
CA MET A 144 12.23 3.98 10.07
C MET A 144 13.07 5.01 9.30
N PHE A 145 13.33 4.67 8.03
CA PHE A 145 13.92 5.59 7.07
C PHE A 145 12.93 6.70 6.69
N SER A 146 11.64 6.37 6.63
CA SER A 146 10.57 7.31 6.30
C SER A 146 10.64 8.60 7.12
N ASP A 147 10.57 9.71 6.41
CA ASP A 147 10.41 11.05 6.97
C ASP A 147 8.93 11.49 6.89
N ASN A 148 8.59 12.74 7.27
CA ASN A 148 7.24 13.31 7.28
C ASN A 148 6.27 12.58 8.23
N VAL A 149 6.82 12.02 9.32
CA VAL A 149 6.05 11.49 10.45
C VAL A 149 5.91 12.58 11.51
N THR A 150 4.71 12.71 12.07
CA THR A 150 4.44 13.75 13.07
C THR A 150 5.27 13.55 14.35
N LEU A 151 5.55 14.64 15.06
CA LEU A 151 6.26 14.55 16.34
C LEU A 151 5.45 13.74 17.38
N GLU A 152 4.12 13.88 17.36
CA GLU A 152 3.21 13.15 18.24
C GLU A 152 3.28 11.64 18.01
N ASP A 153 3.29 11.21 16.75
CA ASP A 153 3.44 9.80 16.39
C ASP A 153 4.82 9.27 16.78
N GLU A 154 5.90 10.02 16.55
CA GLU A 154 7.25 9.63 16.98
C GLU A 154 7.30 9.39 18.50
N VAL A 155 6.78 10.33 19.29
CA VAL A 155 6.72 10.20 20.76
C VAL A 155 5.92 8.96 21.15
N LYS A 156 4.74 8.74 20.55
CA LYS A 156 3.90 7.58 20.83
C LYS A 156 4.61 6.26 20.51
N LEU A 157 5.23 6.17 19.34
CA LEU A 157 5.92 4.96 18.88
C LEU A 157 7.14 4.63 19.74
N LYS A 158 7.97 5.62 20.07
CA LYS A 158 9.15 5.41 20.93
C LYS A 158 8.77 5.01 22.34
N ASN A 159 7.72 5.60 22.93
CA ASN A 159 7.20 5.15 24.22
C ASN A 159 6.68 3.71 24.16
N LYS A 160 5.87 3.37 23.14
CA LYS A 160 5.36 2.00 22.94
C LYS A 160 6.50 1.00 22.80
N ALA A 161 7.55 1.35 22.05
CA ALA A 161 8.72 0.51 21.87
C ALA A 161 9.45 0.29 23.21
N HIS A 162 9.73 1.36 23.94
CA HIS A 162 10.36 1.30 25.27
C HIS A 162 9.58 0.40 26.23
N GLU A 163 8.25 0.57 26.33
CA GLU A 163 7.37 -0.26 27.17
C GLU A 163 7.39 -1.74 26.78
N LYS A 164 7.55 -2.05 25.50
CA LYS A 164 7.65 -3.42 24.97
C LYS A 164 9.07 -3.99 24.99
N GLY A 165 10.07 -3.23 25.43
CA GLY A 165 11.48 -3.62 25.37
C GLY A 165 11.98 -3.75 23.93
N LEU A 166 11.54 -2.87 23.04
CA LEU A 166 11.92 -2.75 21.64
C LEU A 166 12.49 -1.35 21.39
N ALA A 167 13.07 -1.13 20.21
CA ALA A 167 13.53 0.18 19.79
C ALA A 167 12.88 0.66 18.49
N VAL A 168 12.66 1.97 18.40
CA VAL A 168 12.32 2.67 17.16
C VAL A 168 13.50 3.59 16.82
N MET A 169 14.22 3.22 15.77
CA MET A 169 15.31 3.96 15.15
C MET A 169 14.73 4.84 14.04
N GLY A 170 14.49 6.12 14.32
CA GLY A 170 13.74 7.02 13.43
C GLY A 170 12.53 7.64 14.12
N PRO A 171 11.63 8.36 13.42
CA PRO A 171 11.61 8.65 11.98
C PRO A 171 12.83 9.43 11.48
N ASP A 172 12.99 9.53 10.16
CA ASP A 172 14.14 10.20 9.52
C ASP A 172 15.48 9.58 9.98
N CYS A 173 15.54 8.24 9.98
CA CYS A 173 16.76 7.50 10.27
C CYS A 173 17.43 7.08 8.96
N GLY A 174 18.28 7.96 8.42
CA GLY A 174 18.96 7.74 7.14
C GLY A 174 19.98 6.61 7.12
N THR A 175 20.64 6.31 8.24
CA THR A 175 21.85 5.46 8.29
C THR A 175 21.80 4.53 9.49
N GLY A 176 22.19 3.28 9.30
CA GLY A 176 22.36 2.31 10.39
C GLY A 176 23.25 1.14 10.00
N ILE A 177 24.06 0.68 10.95
CA ILE A 177 24.84 -0.56 10.86
C ILE A 177 24.47 -1.42 12.06
N ILE A 178 23.92 -2.61 11.81
CA ILE A 178 23.56 -3.57 12.87
C ILE A 178 24.27 -4.88 12.55
N GLN A 179 25.15 -5.33 13.45
CA GLN A 179 25.96 -6.52 13.23
C GLN A 179 26.73 -6.51 11.89
N SER A 180 27.33 -5.35 11.60
CA SER A 180 28.04 -5.03 10.35
C SER A 180 27.19 -5.13 9.08
N VAL A 181 25.87 -5.15 9.21
CA VAL A 181 24.92 -5.09 8.09
C VAL A 181 24.55 -3.62 7.84
N PRO A 182 24.80 -3.07 6.64
CA PRO A 182 24.36 -1.73 6.28
C PRO A 182 22.85 -1.70 6.05
N ILE A 183 22.17 -0.71 6.63
CA ILE A 183 20.73 -0.48 6.50
C ILE A 183 20.53 0.95 5.98
N ALA A 184 19.66 1.11 4.98
CA ALA A 184 19.39 2.37 4.28
C ALA A 184 20.66 3.01 3.65
N PHE A 185 20.92 4.30 3.88
CA PHE A 185 22.01 5.05 3.27
C PHE A 185 23.28 4.89 4.12
N THR A 186 24.06 3.84 3.79
CA THR A 186 25.15 3.37 4.67
C THR A 186 26.31 2.78 3.88
N ASN A 187 27.53 2.91 4.43
CA ASN A 187 28.77 2.40 3.85
C ASN A 187 29.06 0.96 4.27
N ASN A 188 29.82 0.24 3.45
CA ASN A 188 30.38 -1.06 3.82
C ASN A 188 31.65 -0.85 4.65
N VAL A 189 31.63 -1.19 5.94
CA VAL A 189 32.74 -0.93 6.87
C VAL A 189 33.25 -2.22 7.50
N ALA A 190 34.51 -2.23 7.92
CA ALA A 190 35.06 -3.34 8.67
C ALA A 190 34.31 -3.55 10.01
N PRO A 191 34.14 -4.81 10.46
CA PRO A 191 33.67 -5.09 11.80
C PRO A 191 34.74 -4.66 12.82
N GLY A 192 34.31 -4.14 13.97
CA GLY A 192 35.23 -3.72 15.03
C GLY A 192 34.52 -3.33 16.32
N SER A 193 35.31 -3.03 17.35
CA SER A 193 34.82 -2.88 18.73
C SER A 193 34.35 -1.47 19.10
N ILE A 194 34.19 -0.57 18.13
CA ILE A 194 33.66 0.77 18.37
C ILE A 194 32.15 0.70 18.14
N GLY A 195 31.37 1.09 19.16
CA GLY A 195 29.93 1.29 19.05
C GLY A 195 29.61 2.75 18.78
N ILE A 196 28.65 3.03 17.91
CA ILE A 196 28.22 4.40 17.62
C ILE A 196 26.71 4.52 17.83
N ILE A 197 26.26 5.58 18.49
CA ILE A 197 24.85 5.97 18.55
C ILE A 197 24.74 7.40 18.05
N GLY A 198 23.85 7.66 17.11
CA GLY A 198 23.78 8.99 16.52
C GLY A 198 22.41 9.45 16.07
N ALA A 199 22.10 10.72 16.38
CA ALA A 199 20.99 11.47 15.79
C ALA A 199 21.50 12.26 14.57
N SER A 200 22.23 11.58 13.69
CA SER A 200 22.92 12.16 12.53
C SER A 200 23.31 11.07 11.54
N GLY A 201 22.60 10.97 10.41
CA GLY A 201 22.89 9.97 9.38
C GLY A 201 24.28 10.14 8.77
N THR A 202 24.53 11.27 8.12
CA THR A 202 25.82 11.54 7.47
C THR A 202 26.99 11.73 8.44
N GLY A 203 26.73 12.08 9.71
CA GLY A 203 27.76 12.06 10.76
C GLY A 203 28.17 10.64 11.14
N ILE A 204 27.22 9.69 11.22
CA ILE A 204 27.55 8.26 11.37
C ILE A 204 28.36 7.77 10.16
N GLN A 205 27.97 8.13 8.93
CA GLN A 205 28.73 7.73 7.74
C GLN A 205 30.18 8.25 7.77
N GLU A 206 30.40 9.54 8.02
CA GLU A 206 31.76 10.10 8.06
C GLU A 206 32.59 9.47 9.18
N LEU A 207 32.04 9.33 10.39
CA LEU A 207 32.73 8.65 11.50
C LEU A 207 33.15 7.23 11.15
N THR A 208 32.21 6.42 10.67
CA THR A 208 32.46 5.00 10.39
C THR A 208 33.45 4.82 9.25
N THR A 209 33.41 5.70 8.23
CA THR A 209 34.36 5.63 7.12
C THR A 209 35.75 6.12 7.51
N ILE A 210 35.88 7.14 8.37
CA ILE A 210 37.21 7.54 8.91
C ILE A 210 37.78 6.41 9.76
N ILE A 211 36.98 5.80 10.64
CA ILE A 211 37.39 4.65 11.47
C ILE A 211 37.89 3.49 10.60
N ASP A 212 37.16 3.13 9.54
CA ASP A 212 37.57 2.09 8.58
C ASP A 212 38.90 2.43 7.89
N ARG A 213 39.06 3.68 7.42
CA ARG A 213 40.31 4.13 6.77
C ARG A 213 41.50 4.14 7.73
N LEU A 214 41.28 4.38 9.02
CA LEU A 214 42.29 4.27 10.08
C LEU A 214 42.61 2.81 10.46
N GLY A 215 41.86 1.83 9.93
CA GLY A 215 42.10 0.40 10.09
C GLY A 215 41.36 -0.25 11.26
N GLU A 216 40.40 0.45 11.87
CA GLU A 216 39.46 -0.14 12.83
C GLU A 216 38.08 -0.33 12.17
N GLY A 217 37.05 -0.66 12.96
CA GLY A 217 35.72 -0.93 12.44
C GLY A 217 34.61 -0.76 13.47
N VAL A 218 33.37 -0.95 13.02
CA VAL A 218 32.18 -0.93 13.86
C VAL A 218 31.32 -2.18 13.62
N THR A 219 30.87 -2.80 14.70
CA THR A 219 29.83 -3.83 14.62
C THR A 219 28.44 -3.19 14.64
N ASN A 220 28.23 -2.17 15.46
CA ASN A 220 26.96 -1.47 15.59
C ASN A 220 27.15 0.05 15.50
N ALA A 221 26.43 0.69 14.58
CA ALA A 221 26.30 2.14 14.46
C ALA A 221 24.81 2.48 14.28
N ILE A 222 24.17 2.89 15.36
CA ILE A 222 22.71 2.99 15.44
C ILE A 222 22.26 4.43 15.23
N GLY A 223 21.61 4.68 14.09
CA GLY A 223 20.82 5.89 13.90
C GLY A 223 19.56 5.87 14.75
N ILE A 224 19.21 6.97 15.41
CA ILE A 224 18.05 7.04 16.32
C ILE A 224 16.92 7.96 15.84
N GLY A 225 17.09 8.55 14.66
CA GLY A 225 16.23 9.61 14.11
C GLY A 225 16.68 11.01 14.54
N GLY A 226 16.59 11.98 13.61
CA GLY A 226 17.13 13.33 13.80
C GLY A 226 16.49 14.11 14.97
N ARG A 227 15.29 13.73 15.39
CA ARG A 227 14.49 14.42 16.42
C ARG A 227 14.49 13.73 17.78
N ASP A 228 15.16 12.59 17.95
CA ASP A 228 15.17 11.87 19.24
C ASP A 228 15.62 12.74 20.41
N LEU A 229 16.54 13.68 20.13
CA LEU A 229 17.14 14.57 21.12
C LEU A 229 16.35 15.88 21.32
N ASN A 230 15.18 16.00 20.69
CA ASN A 230 14.22 17.06 20.96
C ASN A 230 13.62 16.88 22.37
N ALA A 231 13.33 17.99 23.05
CA ALA A 231 12.68 18.02 24.36
C ALA A 231 11.40 17.17 24.44
N ALA A 232 10.56 17.21 23.40
CA ALA A 232 9.30 16.48 23.36
C ALA A 232 9.48 14.96 23.27
N VAL A 233 10.55 14.48 22.61
CA VAL A 233 10.86 13.05 22.48
C VAL A 233 11.63 12.55 23.69
N GLY A 234 12.57 13.35 24.21
CA GLY A 234 13.24 13.08 25.49
C GLY A 234 14.40 12.09 25.44
N GLY A 235 14.93 11.80 24.24
CA GLY A 235 16.09 10.92 24.03
C GLY A 235 15.81 9.45 24.35
N ILE A 236 14.61 8.95 24.08
CA ILE A 236 14.18 7.60 24.49
C ILE A 236 15.09 6.54 23.86
N THR A 237 15.21 6.54 22.52
CA THR A 237 16.01 5.55 21.81
C THR A 237 17.50 5.71 22.11
N MET A 238 18.00 6.95 22.26
CA MET A 238 19.38 7.21 22.71
C MET A 238 19.69 6.49 24.03
N MET A 239 18.82 6.65 25.04
CA MET A 239 19.04 6.08 26.37
C MET A 239 18.99 4.55 26.35
N ASP A 240 18.02 3.97 25.65
CA ASP A 240 17.91 2.52 25.52
C ASP A 240 19.14 1.90 24.85
N MET A 241 19.68 2.56 23.81
CA MET A 241 20.89 2.11 23.12
C MET A 241 22.16 2.29 23.94
N ILE A 242 22.26 3.37 24.74
CA ILE A 242 23.39 3.54 25.68
C ILE A 242 23.43 2.37 26.67
N ASP A 243 22.30 2.04 27.28
CA ASP A 243 22.23 0.94 28.24
C ASP A 243 22.54 -0.41 27.58
N ALA A 244 22.03 -0.64 26.36
CA ALA A 244 22.28 -1.86 25.61
C ALA A 244 23.74 -2.02 25.18
N MET A 245 24.39 -0.97 24.67
CA MET A 245 25.80 -1.01 24.25
C MET A 245 26.78 -1.06 25.43
N GLU A 246 26.37 -0.60 26.62
CA GLU A 246 27.18 -0.81 27.82
C GLU A 246 27.29 -2.30 28.17
N ASP A 247 26.19 -3.05 28.00
CA ASP A 247 26.15 -4.48 28.29
C ASP A 247 26.79 -5.34 27.18
N ASP A 248 26.99 -4.78 25.98
CA ASP A 248 27.61 -5.49 24.86
C ASP A 248 29.13 -5.56 25.00
N ASP A 249 29.67 -6.73 25.35
CA ASP A 249 31.10 -6.96 25.49
C ASP A 249 31.91 -6.73 24.19
N ALA A 250 31.27 -6.75 23.01
CA ALA A 250 31.92 -6.43 21.74
C ALA A 250 32.25 -4.93 21.63
N VAL A 251 31.44 -4.06 22.27
CA VAL A 251 31.70 -2.62 22.35
C VAL A 251 32.77 -2.36 23.41
N LYS A 252 33.92 -1.83 22.99
CA LYS A 252 35.03 -1.39 23.85
C LYS A 252 35.10 0.12 24.01
N VAL A 253 34.65 0.88 23.01
CA VAL A 253 34.55 2.34 23.04
C VAL A 253 33.20 2.74 22.45
N LEU A 254 32.51 3.68 23.10
CA LEU A 254 31.25 4.24 22.62
C LEU A 254 31.47 5.63 22.03
N VAL A 255 30.89 5.90 20.85
CA VAL A 255 30.84 7.23 20.26
C VAL A 255 29.38 7.71 20.21
N ILE A 256 29.12 8.91 20.69
CA ILE A 256 27.83 9.60 20.55
C ILE A 256 28.00 10.75 19.57
N VAL A 257 27.15 10.81 18.54
CA VAL A 257 27.18 11.89 17.54
C VAL A 257 25.81 12.51 17.32
N SER A 258 25.69 13.82 17.45
CA SER A 258 24.44 14.52 17.13
C SER A 258 24.67 16.01 16.90
N LYS A 259 23.61 16.69 16.40
CA LYS A 259 23.46 18.14 16.62
C LYS A 259 23.30 18.42 18.13
N PRO A 260 23.49 19.66 18.62
CA PRO A 260 23.40 19.97 20.04
C PRO A 260 22.00 19.62 20.57
N PRO A 261 21.88 18.74 21.59
CA PRO A 261 20.59 18.33 22.13
C PRO A 261 19.88 19.49 22.85
N ALA A 262 18.57 19.37 23.09
CA ALA A 262 17.89 20.24 24.04
C ALA A 262 18.57 20.14 25.42
N LYS A 263 18.74 21.26 26.13
CA LYS A 263 19.54 21.32 27.37
C LYS A 263 19.18 20.22 28.37
N GLU A 264 17.90 19.99 28.61
CA GLU A 264 17.43 18.97 29.55
C GLU A 264 17.77 17.54 29.10
N VAL A 265 17.68 17.26 27.81
CA VAL A 265 18.03 15.96 27.22
C VAL A 265 19.55 15.76 27.25
N ARG A 266 20.32 16.80 26.93
CA ARG A 266 21.79 16.80 27.01
C ARG A 266 22.25 16.49 28.44
N ASP A 267 21.70 17.20 29.42
CA ASP A 267 22.09 17.05 30.83
C ASP A 267 21.75 15.64 31.33
N LYS A 268 20.61 15.06 30.90
CA LYS A 268 20.22 13.67 31.18
C LYS A 268 21.20 12.66 30.56
N ILE A 269 21.54 12.82 29.28
CA ILE A 269 22.49 11.94 28.58
C ILE A 269 23.88 12.05 29.22
N ALA A 270 24.37 13.27 29.48
CA ALA A 270 25.67 13.49 30.12
C ALA A 270 25.73 12.85 31.52
N ALA A 271 24.67 12.99 32.32
CA ALA A 271 24.57 12.32 33.62
C ALA A 271 24.67 10.80 33.48
N ARG A 272 23.99 10.20 32.49
CA ARG A 272 24.06 8.76 32.23
C ARG A 272 25.44 8.31 31.71
N LEU A 273 26.07 9.07 30.84
CA LEU A 273 27.40 8.77 30.31
C LEU A 273 28.50 8.94 31.39
N SER A 274 28.27 9.81 32.38
CA SER A 274 29.21 10.06 33.46
C SER A 274 29.52 8.82 34.31
N ASN A 275 28.58 7.88 34.44
CA ASN A 275 28.78 6.61 35.17
C ASN A 275 28.86 5.38 34.27
N PHE A 276 28.96 5.56 32.96
CA PHE A 276 29.22 4.50 31.99
C PHE A 276 30.62 3.89 32.21
N SER A 277 30.69 2.57 32.11
CA SER A 277 31.82 1.74 32.53
C SER A 277 32.97 1.64 31.51
N LYS A 278 32.74 2.02 30.26
CA LYS A 278 33.73 1.97 29.17
C LYS A 278 34.10 3.37 28.69
N PRO A 279 35.21 3.57 27.95
CA PRO A 279 35.54 4.87 27.38
C PRO A 279 34.47 5.39 26.42
N ILE A 280 34.19 6.70 26.50
CA ILE A 280 33.19 7.38 25.66
C ILE A 280 33.81 8.56 24.92
N VAL A 281 33.39 8.77 23.68
CA VAL A 281 33.63 9.98 22.90
C VAL A 281 32.28 10.61 22.55
N THR A 282 32.03 11.86 22.93
CA THR A 282 30.85 12.63 22.49
C THR A 282 31.25 13.68 21.48
N LEU A 283 30.47 13.81 20.42
CA LEU A 283 30.53 14.88 19.43
C LEU A 283 29.13 15.51 19.30
N PHE A 284 28.99 16.71 19.84
CA PHE A 284 27.81 17.56 19.61
C PHE A 284 28.21 18.65 18.61
N VAL A 285 27.94 18.42 17.33
CA VAL A 285 28.43 19.27 16.23
C VAL A 285 27.92 20.70 16.43
N GLY A 286 28.84 21.66 16.59
CA GLY A 286 28.53 23.06 16.92
C GLY A 286 28.84 23.48 18.35
N GLU A 287 29.04 22.54 19.30
CA GLU A 287 29.60 22.86 20.62
C GLU A 287 31.13 22.81 20.57
N LYS A 288 31.81 23.79 21.18
CA LYS A 288 33.28 23.87 21.24
C LYS A 288 33.79 23.49 22.63
N PRO A 289 34.07 22.20 22.90
CA PRO A 289 34.55 21.77 24.21
C PRO A 289 35.97 22.26 24.49
N GLU A 290 36.23 22.70 25.72
CA GLU A 290 37.53 23.22 26.14
C GLU A 290 38.42 22.17 26.84
N TYR A 291 37.85 21.04 27.22
CA TYR A 291 38.52 20.00 28.00
C TYR A 291 37.95 18.60 27.70
N HIS A 292 38.65 17.58 28.18
CA HIS A 292 38.19 16.20 28.27
C HIS A 292 38.11 15.77 29.74
N GLU A 293 37.38 14.70 30.01
CA GLU A 293 37.38 14.00 31.30
C GLU A 293 38.04 12.63 31.16
N GLU A 294 38.60 12.10 32.24
CA GLU A 294 39.14 10.73 32.27
C GLU A 294 38.09 9.72 31.78
N ASN A 295 38.39 8.99 30.70
CA ASN A 295 37.49 8.05 30.02
C ASN A 295 36.19 8.65 29.46
N PHE A 296 36.08 9.99 29.37
CA PHE A 296 34.93 10.66 28.79
C PHE A 296 35.40 11.89 27.99
N TYR A 297 35.53 11.71 26.67
CA TYR A 297 36.17 12.65 25.78
C TYR A 297 35.13 13.45 24.98
N HIS A 298 35.36 14.75 24.87
CA HIS A 298 34.49 15.69 24.13
C HIS A 298 35.19 16.17 22.86
N ALA A 299 34.79 15.61 21.72
CA ALA A 299 35.31 15.96 20.42
C ALA A 299 34.62 17.22 19.86
N TYR A 300 35.35 17.96 19.03
CA TYR A 300 34.88 19.14 18.31
C TYR A 300 34.54 18.82 16.84
N THR A 301 35.26 17.88 16.23
CA THR A 301 35.09 17.48 14.82
C THR A 301 34.88 15.97 14.68
N LEU A 302 34.31 15.54 13.56
CA LEU A 302 34.12 14.14 13.16
C LEU A 302 35.48 13.41 13.11
N ASP A 303 36.50 14.04 12.54
CA ASP A 303 37.86 13.48 12.49
C ASP A 303 38.47 13.31 13.88
N GLU A 304 38.34 14.31 14.77
CA GLU A 304 38.81 14.20 16.15
C GLU A 304 38.10 13.06 16.89
N ALA A 305 36.77 12.95 16.74
CA ALA A 305 35.99 11.91 17.38
C ALA A 305 36.41 10.51 16.92
N ALA A 306 36.61 10.31 15.61
CA ALA A 306 37.07 9.04 15.06
C ALA A 306 38.48 8.68 15.55
N ARG A 307 39.42 9.64 15.55
CA ARG A 307 40.80 9.42 16.03
C ARG A 307 40.86 9.12 17.51
N LEU A 308 40.08 9.81 18.34
CA LEU A 308 39.96 9.51 19.77
C LEU A 308 39.42 8.09 19.97
N ALA A 309 38.37 7.69 19.24
CA ALA A 309 37.81 6.35 19.38
C ALA A 309 38.82 5.26 18.99
N VAL A 310 39.51 5.41 17.85
CA VAL A 310 40.56 4.49 17.40
C VAL A 310 41.72 4.46 18.40
N GLY A 311 42.16 5.62 18.87
CA GLY A 311 43.25 5.73 19.84
C GLY A 311 42.93 5.07 21.18
N LEU A 312 41.68 5.18 21.65
CA LEU A 312 41.20 4.50 22.85
C LEU A 312 41.15 2.97 22.70
N VAL A 313 40.79 2.48 21.51
CA VAL A 313 40.84 1.03 21.22
C VAL A 313 42.28 0.52 21.19
N ARG A 314 43.21 1.27 20.59
CA ARG A 314 44.61 0.86 20.40
C ARG A 314 45.52 1.15 21.58
N GLY A 315 45.15 2.11 22.44
CA GLY A 315 46.00 2.64 23.49
C GLY A 315 47.14 3.52 22.98
N GLU A 316 46.97 4.18 21.82
CA GLU A 316 47.96 5.06 21.21
C GLU A 316 47.33 6.33 20.62
N GLU A 317 48.13 7.38 20.44
CA GLU A 317 47.67 8.63 19.81
C GLU A 317 47.67 8.49 18.29
N ILE A 318 46.56 8.89 17.64
CA ILE A 318 46.40 8.81 16.19
C ILE A 318 46.68 10.18 15.57
N PRO A 319 47.73 10.33 14.73
CA PRO A 319 48.13 11.63 14.17
C PRO A 319 47.09 12.17 13.19
N GLU A 320 46.93 13.49 13.06
CA GLU A 320 46.04 14.10 12.06
C GLU A 320 46.51 13.82 10.61
N ALA A 321 45.54 13.77 9.68
CA ALA A 321 45.83 13.66 8.25
C ALA A 321 46.35 14.98 7.66
N SER A 322 47.14 14.89 6.59
CA SER A 322 47.66 16.04 5.83
C SER A 322 47.30 15.94 4.36
N VAL A 323 47.09 17.08 3.69
CA VAL A 323 46.90 17.15 2.25
C VAL A 323 48.15 17.74 1.58
N GLU A 324 48.61 17.10 0.50
CA GLU A 324 49.70 17.64 -0.32
C GLU A 324 49.12 18.65 -1.33
N VAL A 325 49.31 19.95 -1.07
CA VAL A 325 48.86 21.04 -1.94
C VAL A 325 49.89 22.18 -1.97
N ASP A 326 50.03 22.82 -3.13
CA ASP A 326 50.87 24.02 -3.28
C ASP A 326 50.12 25.27 -2.79
N GLU A 327 50.28 25.57 -1.50
CA GLU A 327 49.69 26.73 -0.84
C GLU A 327 50.26 28.07 -1.37
N SER A 328 51.37 28.08 -2.14
CA SER A 328 51.95 29.33 -2.67
C SER A 328 51.02 30.06 -3.65
N SER A 329 50.05 29.33 -4.20
CA SER A 329 49.06 29.85 -5.13
C SER A 329 47.76 30.30 -4.47
N PHE A 330 47.62 30.10 -3.15
CA PHE A 330 46.44 30.51 -2.40
C PHE A 330 46.33 32.03 -2.29
N TYR A 331 45.10 32.51 -2.12
CA TYR A 331 44.84 33.93 -1.89
C TYR A 331 45.33 34.35 -0.52
N LYS A 332 45.57 35.65 -0.35
CA LYS A 332 45.78 36.26 0.96
C LYS A 332 44.46 36.76 1.52
N ALA A 333 44.39 36.91 2.83
CA ALA A 333 43.19 37.44 3.49
C ALA A 333 42.76 38.82 2.94
N GLU A 334 43.72 39.64 2.47
CA GLU A 334 43.43 40.96 1.92
C GLU A 334 42.74 40.92 0.54
N ASP A 335 42.78 39.78 -0.16
CA ASP A 335 42.14 39.59 -1.47
C ASP A 335 40.61 39.41 -1.38
N LYS A 336 40.08 39.29 -0.15
CA LYS A 336 38.64 39.23 0.17
C LYS A 336 37.87 38.17 -0.61
N LYS A 337 38.49 37.00 -0.80
CA LYS A 337 37.85 35.85 -1.42
C LYS A 337 36.99 35.07 -0.44
N THR A 338 35.95 34.42 -0.96
CA THR A 338 34.92 33.72 -0.18
C THR A 338 34.84 32.24 -0.52
N ILE A 339 34.27 31.46 0.40
CA ILE A 339 34.01 30.01 0.24
C ILE A 339 32.54 29.81 -0.10
N LYS A 340 32.26 29.00 -1.13
CA LYS A 340 30.92 28.51 -1.46
C LYS A 340 30.89 27.00 -1.25
N ALA A 341 30.21 26.54 -0.21
CA ALA A 341 30.19 25.15 0.16
C ALA A 341 28.81 24.51 -0.05
N TYR A 342 28.78 23.40 -0.81
CA TYR A 342 27.55 22.72 -1.23
C TYR A 342 27.65 21.24 -0.88
N TYR A 343 26.95 20.87 0.19
CA TYR A 343 27.01 19.52 0.76
C TYR A 343 25.74 18.74 0.45
N SER A 344 25.87 17.43 0.20
CA SER A 344 24.78 16.46 0.34
C SER A 344 24.53 16.06 1.79
N GLY A 345 25.58 16.04 2.61
CA GLY A 345 25.50 15.59 3.99
C GLY A 345 25.36 16.74 4.97
N GLY A 346 24.17 16.89 5.56
CA GLY A 346 23.89 17.97 6.49
C GLY A 346 24.80 18.07 7.71
N THR A 347 25.36 16.96 8.21
CA THR A 347 26.30 17.01 9.34
C THR A 347 27.68 17.52 8.91
N LEU A 348 28.13 17.14 7.71
CA LEU A 348 29.36 17.67 7.13
C LEU A 348 29.21 19.16 6.81
N ALA A 349 28.04 19.58 6.33
CA ALA A 349 27.68 20.98 6.13
C ALA A 349 27.73 21.77 7.45
N ASN A 350 27.18 21.21 8.54
CA ASN A 350 27.19 21.85 9.85
C ASN A 350 28.61 22.01 10.41
N GLU A 351 29.45 20.97 10.30
CA GLU A 351 30.86 21.03 10.67
C GLU A 351 31.62 22.09 9.83
N ALA A 352 31.36 22.16 8.52
CA ALA A 352 31.96 23.17 7.65
C ALA A 352 31.55 24.60 8.06
N ALA A 353 30.25 24.82 8.32
CA ALA A 353 29.74 26.09 8.81
C ALA A 353 30.40 26.50 10.14
N MET A 354 30.56 25.55 11.06
CA MET A 354 31.23 25.76 12.35
C MET A 354 32.70 26.17 12.17
N LEU A 355 33.47 25.43 11.38
CA LEU A 355 34.90 25.70 11.17
C LEU A 355 35.14 27.02 10.40
N ILE A 356 34.27 27.36 9.44
CA ILE A 356 34.35 28.64 8.72
C ILE A 356 34.03 29.81 9.67
N LYS A 357 33.02 29.70 10.54
CA LYS A 357 32.72 30.72 11.57
C LYS A 357 33.94 30.99 12.47
N ASP A 358 34.62 29.93 12.91
CA ASP A 358 35.83 30.01 13.72
C ASP A 358 36.98 30.75 13.00
N ALA A 359 37.20 30.45 11.72
CA ALA A 359 38.22 31.11 10.91
C ALA A 359 37.91 32.59 10.58
N MET A 360 36.63 32.99 10.69
CA MET A 360 36.19 34.36 10.48
C MET A 360 36.19 35.22 11.77
N ASP A 361 36.53 34.66 12.95
CA ASP A 361 36.48 35.33 14.27
C ASP A 361 35.11 36.00 14.56
N VAL A 362 34.04 35.27 14.27
CA VAL A 362 32.67 35.75 14.40
C VAL A 362 32.27 35.85 15.88
N LYS A 363 32.05 37.08 16.36
CA LYS A 363 31.66 37.34 17.77
C LYS A 363 30.16 37.41 18.01
N VAL A 364 29.38 37.60 16.95
CA VAL A 364 27.91 37.66 16.98
C VAL A 364 27.39 36.58 16.04
N PRO A 365 26.49 35.69 16.49
CA PRO A 365 25.91 34.68 15.60
C PRO A 365 25.33 35.33 14.34
N PRO A 366 25.61 34.81 13.14
CA PRO A 366 25.00 35.31 11.92
C PRO A 366 23.47 35.11 11.96
N GLU A 367 22.74 35.88 11.14
CA GLU A 367 21.30 35.67 10.98
C GLU A 367 21.03 34.25 10.44
N ASP A 368 20.06 33.56 11.03
CA ASP A 368 19.57 32.28 10.50
C ASP A 368 18.72 32.59 9.26
N ILE A 369 19.21 32.18 8.09
CA ILE A 369 18.55 32.36 6.80
C ILE A 369 18.13 30.98 6.29
N GLU A 370 16.86 30.84 5.96
CA GLU A 370 16.28 29.59 5.44
C GLU A 370 17.06 29.10 4.21
N GLY A 371 17.40 27.80 4.20
CA GLY A 371 18.24 27.18 3.17
C GLY A 371 19.75 27.33 3.38
N TYR A 372 20.23 28.14 4.33
CA TYR A 372 21.65 28.33 4.57
C TYR A 372 22.08 27.83 5.95
N MET A 373 23.10 26.97 6.00
CA MET A 373 23.79 26.60 7.24
C MET A 373 24.75 27.72 7.71
N LEU A 374 25.25 28.51 6.75
CA LEU A 374 26.02 29.73 6.99
C LEU A 374 25.85 30.67 5.80
N GLN A 375 25.55 31.93 6.09
CA GLN A 375 25.74 33.02 5.15
C GLN A 375 26.41 34.19 5.89
N LEU A 376 27.68 34.45 5.57
CA LEU A 376 28.50 35.39 6.32
C LEU A 376 29.58 36.01 5.44
N ASP A 377 29.54 37.34 5.27
CA ASP A 377 30.53 38.10 4.49
C ASP A 377 30.82 37.49 3.10
N GLY A 378 29.76 36.96 2.46
CA GLY A 378 29.83 36.28 1.17
C GLY A 378 30.27 34.82 1.21
N ASN A 379 30.72 34.29 2.36
CA ASN A 379 30.88 32.85 2.57
C ASN A 379 29.50 32.20 2.73
N VAL A 380 29.33 31.05 2.08
CA VAL A 380 28.07 30.33 1.99
C VAL A 380 28.33 28.86 2.31
N VAL A 381 27.50 28.27 3.16
CA VAL A 381 27.42 26.82 3.37
C VAL A 381 25.97 26.41 3.27
N VAL A 382 25.69 25.46 2.38
CA VAL A 382 24.35 24.95 2.10
C VAL A 382 24.34 23.44 2.32
N ASP A 383 23.34 22.97 3.06
CA ASP A 383 22.94 21.58 3.08
C ASP A 383 21.89 21.39 1.99
N LEU A 384 22.29 20.84 0.85
CA LEU A 384 21.37 20.63 -0.27
C LEU A 384 20.39 19.48 0.01
N GLY A 385 20.62 18.69 1.06
CA GLY A 385 19.72 17.62 1.49
C GLY A 385 18.50 18.11 2.27
N ASP A 386 18.51 19.37 2.73
CA ASP A 386 17.40 19.99 3.46
C ASP A 386 16.12 20.06 2.61
N ASP A 387 14.96 19.96 3.27
CA ASP A 387 13.64 19.99 2.63
C ASP A 387 13.45 21.21 1.71
N ALA A 388 14.07 22.35 2.04
CA ALA A 388 14.04 23.55 1.21
C ALA A 388 14.56 23.32 -0.23
N TYR A 389 15.40 22.30 -0.43
CA TYR A 389 16.01 21.97 -1.72
C TYR A 389 15.52 20.64 -2.32
N THR A 390 14.92 19.76 -1.52
CA THR A 390 14.51 18.40 -1.93
C THR A 390 13.01 18.24 -2.15
N GLN A 391 12.18 19.25 -1.81
CA GLN A 391 10.75 19.22 -2.13
C GLN A 391 10.50 19.01 -3.64
N GLY A 392 9.92 17.87 -3.99
CA GLY A 392 9.62 17.48 -5.37
C GLY A 392 10.84 17.14 -6.22
N LYS A 393 12.04 16.96 -5.63
CA LYS A 393 13.29 16.65 -6.32
C LYS A 393 14.05 15.52 -5.60
N PRO A 394 14.86 14.70 -6.30
CA PRO A 394 15.65 13.67 -5.63
C PRO A 394 16.68 14.28 -4.69
N HIS A 395 16.99 13.56 -3.61
CA HIS A 395 18.03 13.97 -2.67
C HIS A 395 19.41 14.09 -3.38
N PRO A 396 20.26 15.09 -3.05
CA PRO A 396 21.54 15.31 -3.74
C PRO A 396 22.60 14.22 -3.57
N MET A 397 22.38 13.23 -2.69
CA MET A 397 23.22 12.01 -2.64
C MET A 397 22.94 11.07 -3.81
N ILE A 398 21.75 11.16 -4.40
CA ILE A 398 21.29 10.33 -5.51
C ILE A 398 21.41 11.10 -6.82
N ASP A 399 21.14 12.42 -6.81
CA ASP A 399 21.10 13.23 -8.02
C ASP A 399 22.03 14.45 -7.98
N PRO A 400 22.85 14.69 -9.03
CA PRO A 400 23.82 15.79 -9.04
C PRO A 400 23.24 17.15 -9.44
N ALA A 401 22.02 17.23 -9.98
CA ALA A 401 21.56 18.38 -10.76
C ALA A 401 21.55 19.68 -9.95
N LYS A 402 21.00 19.65 -8.72
CA LYS A 402 20.96 20.85 -7.89
C LYS A 402 22.37 21.32 -7.48
N ARG A 403 23.29 20.38 -7.27
CA ARG A 403 24.67 20.70 -6.95
C ARG A 403 25.39 21.35 -8.13
N ILE A 404 25.16 20.85 -9.34
CA ILE A 404 25.66 21.43 -10.59
C ILE A 404 25.20 22.88 -10.73
N GLU A 405 23.90 23.15 -10.52
CA GLU A 405 23.32 24.50 -10.54
C GLU A 405 24.04 25.43 -9.53
N CYS A 406 24.16 25.02 -8.27
CA CYS A 406 24.83 25.82 -7.24
C CYS A 406 26.32 26.05 -7.51
N MET A 407 27.02 25.07 -8.09
CA MET A 407 28.42 25.22 -8.50
C MET A 407 28.57 26.24 -9.63
N GLN A 408 27.64 26.27 -10.59
CA GLN A 408 27.62 27.27 -11.66
C GLN A 408 27.45 28.68 -11.10
N GLU A 409 26.46 28.88 -10.23
CA GLU A 409 26.22 30.16 -9.54
C GLU A 409 27.43 30.62 -8.71
N ALA A 410 28.10 29.69 -8.02
CA ALA A 410 29.30 30.01 -7.25
C ALA A 410 30.44 30.55 -8.12
N VAL A 411 30.66 30.00 -9.31
CA VAL A 411 31.73 30.46 -10.20
C VAL A 411 31.38 31.78 -10.88
N ASP A 412 30.09 32.06 -11.09
CA ASP A 412 29.62 33.36 -11.58
C ASP A 412 29.76 34.49 -10.54
N ASP A 413 29.84 34.17 -9.24
CA ASP A 413 30.14 35.15 -8.19
C ASP A 413 31.63 35.54 -8.19
N GLU A 414 31.90 36.83 -8.43
CA GLU A 414 33.27 37.33 -8.50
C GLU A 414 34.06 37.24 -7.17
N SER A 415 33.38 37.10 -6.04
CA SER A 415 34.02 36.95 -4.73
C SER A 415 34.55 35.55 -4.46
N THR A 416 34.08 34.52 -5.17
CA THR A 416 34.42 33.13 -4.90
C THR A 416 35.91 32.86 -5.11
N GLY A 417 36.56 32.34 -4.07
CA GLY A 417 37.92 31.81 -4.10
C GLY A 417 37.98 30.29 -3.99
N ALA A 418 37.04 29.68 -3.27
CA ALA A 418 36.96 28.22 -3.15
C ALA A 418 35.51 27.70 -3.24
N VAL A 419 35.34 26.59 -3.95
CA VAL A 419 34.11 25.78 -3.97
C VAL A 419 34.38 24.50 -3.19
N LEU A 420 33.65 24.28 -2.10
CA LEU A 420 33.81 23.15 -1.19
C LEU A 420 32.62 22.19 -1.31
N PHE A 421 32.85 20.89 -1.42
CA PHE A 421 31.75 19.91 -1.53
C PHE A 421 32.16 18.52 -1.04
N ASP A 422 31.17 17.67 -0.77
CA ASP A 422 31.34 16.28 -0.37
C ASP A 422 30.99 15.31 -1.52
N ILE A 423 31.52 14.09 -1.47
CA ILE A 423 31.04 12.95 -2.26
C ILE A 423 30.72 11.84 -1.29
N MET A 424 29.43 11.50 -1.18
CA MET A 424 28.97 10.41 -0.34
C MET A 424 28.94 9.11 -1.15
N LEU A 425 29.66 8.09 -0.68
CA LEU A 425 29.61 6.73 -1.22
C LEU A 425 28.69 5.84 -0.37
N GLY A 426 28.67 4.54 -0.66
CA GLY A 426 27.87 3.56 0.08
C GLY A 426 26.50 3.32 -0.55
N TYR A 427 25.75 2.38 0.03
CA TYR A 427 24.41 2.01 -0.42
C TYR A 427 23.45 3.20 -0.28
N GLY A 428 22.48 3.32 -1.18
CA GLY A 428 21.57 4.46 -1.27
C GLY A 428 22.12 5.69 -2.00
N SER A 429 23.45 5.84 -2.09
CA SER A 429 24.09 6.93 -2.85
C SER A 429 24.18 6.63 -4.36
N HIS A 430 24.38 7.67 -5.17
CA HIS A 430 24.60 7.55 -6.62
C HIS A 430 25.77 6.60 -6.94
N ALA A 431 25.67 5.88 -8.07
CA ALA A 431 26.65 4.85 -8.46
C ALA A 431 28.03 5.42 -8.85
N ASP A 432 28.09 6.65 -9.38
CA ASP A 432 29.34 7.35 -9.72
C ASP A 432 29.16 8.88 -9.63
N MET A 433 28.98 9.42 -8.41
CA MET A 433 28.75 10.86 -8.23
C MET A 433 29.96 11.70 -8.67
N ALA A 434 31.17 11.20 -8.43
CA ALA A 434 32.40 11.86 -8.88
C ALA A 434 32.44 12.01 -10.41
N GLY A 435 32.11 10.94 -11.15
CA GLY A 435 31.99 10.97 -12.60
C GLY A 435 30.90 11.91 -13.11
N ALA A 436 29.74 11.95 -12.42
CA ALA A 436 28.61 12.79 -12.81
C ALA A 436 28.90 14.31 -12.68
N LEU A 437 29.62 14.72 -11.64
CA LEU A 437 30.00 16.13 -11.43
C LEU A 437 31.20 16.58 -12.28
N LEU A 438 32.01 15.62 -12.77
CA LEU A 438 33.29 15.89 -13.42
C LEU A 438 33.20 16.82 -14.64
N PRO A 439 32.23 16.66 -15.57
CA PRO A 439 32.15 17.52 -16.75
C PRO A 439 31.93 18.99 -16.36
N THR A 440 30.99 19.23 -15.43
CA THR A 440 30.68 20.57 -14.92
C THR A 440 31.88 21.17 -14.20
N ILE A 441 32.57 20.42 -13.33
CA ILE A 441 33.76 20.94 -12.62
C ILE A 441 34.83 21.40 -13.60
N LYS A 442 35.13 20.61 -14.64
CA LYS A 442 36.13 20.97 -15.66
C LYS A 442 35.72 22.21 -16.45
N GLU A 443 34.45 22.31 -16.83
CA GLU A 443 33.91 23.49 -17.52
C GLU A 443 34.04 24.75 -16.65
N LEU A 444 33.67 24.66 -15.37
CA LEU A 444 33.69 25.77 -14.44
C LEU A 444 35.11 26.24 -14.09
N MET A 445 36.06 25.31 -13.93
CA MET A 445 37.47 25.64 -13.79
C MET A 445 38.00 26.39 -15.02
N ALA A 446 37.71 25.89 -16.23
CA ALA A 446 38.12 26.54 -17.48
C ALA A 446 37.48 27.93 -17.65
N LYS A 447 36.21 28.09 -17.25
CA LYS A 447 35.49 29.36 -17.24
C LYS A 447 36.16 30.39 -16.31
N ALA A 448 36.53 29.99 -15.09
CA ALA A 448 37.23 30.85 -14.15
C ALA A 448 38.63 31.25 -14.67
N GLU A 449 39.40 30.30 -15.19
CA GLU A 449 40.72 30.56 -15.78
C GLU A 449 40.65 31.51 -16.98
N GLY A 450 39.64 31.34 -17.85
CA GLY A 450 39.38 32.23 -18.99
C GLY A 450 39.07 33.67 -18.58
N GLN A 451 38.60 33.88 -17.35
CA GLN A 451 38.36 35.20 -16.75
C GLN A 451 39.58 35.73 -15.96
N GLY A 452 40.73 35.03 -15.99
CA GLY A 452 41.93 35.39 -15.24
C GLY A 452 41.79 35.22 -13.72
N ARG A 453 40.83 34.40 -13.29
CA ARG A 453 40.54 34.12 -11.87
C ARG A 453 40.95 32.68 -11.55
N LYS A 454 41.37 32.43 -10.31
CA LYS A 454 41.64 31.08 -9.82
C LYS A 454 40.55 30.71 -8.81
N VAL A 455 39.82 29.63 -9.07
CA VAL A 455 38.82 29.11 -8.12
C VAL A 455 39.25 27.71 -7.72
N PHE A 456 39.46 27.49 -6.42
CA PHE A 456 39.89 26.21 -5.89
C PHE A 456 38.68 25.32 -5.63
N PHE A 457 38.60 24.18 -6.30
CA PHE A 457 37.62 23.17 -5.96
C PHE A 457 38.25 22.23 -4.92
N VAL A 458 37.60 22.12 -3.76
CA VAL A 458 38.06 21.29 -2.64
C VAL A 458 36.96 20.29 -2.32
N ALA A 459 37.32 19.01 -2.18
CA ALA A 459 36.36 17.96 -1.93
C ALA A 459 36.80 17.02 -0.79
N THR A 460 35.82 16.41 -0.12
CA THR A 460 36.00 15.22 0.70
C THR A 460 35.21 14.05 0.11
N VAL A 461 35.74 12.83 0.21
CA VAL A 461 35.02 11.60 -0.18
C VAL A 461 34.70 10.81 1.09
N CYS A 462 33.42 10.81 1.48
CA CYS A 462 32.90 10.01 2.59
C CYS A 462 32.59 8.60 2.10
N GLY A 463 33.52 7.67 2.32
CA GLY A 463 33.37 6.29 1.90
C GLY A 463 34.55 5.39 2.29
N THR A 464 34.40 4.09 2.05
CA THR A 464 35.44 3.09 2.29
C THR A 464 35.92 2.45 1.00
N ARG A 465 37.07 1.78 1.05
CA ARG A 465 37.57 0.96 -0.07
C ARG A 465 36.71 -0.29 -0.35
N ARG A 466 35.70 -0.55 0.48
CA ARG A 466 34.76 -1.67 0.34
C ARG A 466 33.42 -1.25 -0.28
N ASP A 467 33.18 0.06 -0.42
CA ASP A 467 31.99 0.57 -1.09
C ASP A 467 32.01 0.22 -2.58
N PHE A 468 30.85 -0.13 -3.11
CA PHE A 468 30.72 -0.67 -4.47
C PHE A 468 31.07 0.35 -5.56
N GLN A 469 30.97 1.65 -5.27
CA GLN A 469 31.37 2.72 -6.18
C GLN A 469 32.89 2.76 -6.43
N GLY A 470 33.69 2.26 -5.49
CA GLY A 470 35.16 2.34 -5.54
C GLY A 470 35.71 3.69 -5.04
N TYR A 471 36.14 3.72 -3.77
CA TYR A 471 36.70 4.93 -3.14
C TYR A 471 37.92 5.50 -3.87
N ASP A 472 38.93 4.67 -4.16
CA ASP A 472 40.17 5.16 -4.79
C ASP A 472 39.90 5.68 -6.22
N ASP A 473 38.93 5.09 -6.94
CA ASP A 473 38.51 5.56 -8.27
C ASP A 473 37.85 6.95 -8.21
N ALA A 474 36.90 7.14 -7.29
CA ALA A 474 36.26 8.43 -7.07
C ALA A 474 37.28 9.54 -6.69
N VAL A 475 38.23 9.22 -5.80
CA VAL A 475 39.31 10.13 -5.42
C VAL A 475 40.20 10.47 -6.62
N ASN A 476 40.61 9.47 -7.41
CA ASN A 476 41.49 9.68 -8.56
C ASN A 476 40.83 10.52 -9.65
N LYS A 477 39.56 10.24 -10.00
CA LYS A 477 38.78 11.04 -10.98
C LYS A 477 38.79 12.52 -10.64
N LEU A 478 38.53 12.86 -9.37
CA LEU A 478 38.50 14.24 -8.89
C LEU A 478 39.90 14.88 -8.93
N LYS A 479 40.94 14.18 -8.45
CA LYS A 479 42.32 14.68 -8.48
C LYS A 479 42.81 14.94 -9.90
N GLU A 480 42.52 14.04 -10.84
CA GLU A 480 42.87 14.19 -12.26
C GLU A 480 42.16 15.38 -12.92
N ALA A 481 41.00 15.81 -12.41
CA ALA A 481 40.32 17.02 -12.85
C ALA A 481 40.82 18.31 -12.18
N GLY A 482 41.83 18.24 -11.29
CA GLY A 482 42.39 19.40 -10.60
C GLY A 482 41.68 19.76 -9.29
N VAL A 483 40.79 18.91 -8.78
CA VAL A 483 40.15 19.09 -7.47
C VAL A 483 41.12 18.70 -6.36
N ILE A 484 41.19 19.51 -5.30
CA ILE A 484 41.96 19.19 -4.09
C ILE A 484 41.10 18.24 -3.24
N VAL A 485 41.42 16.95 -3.28
CA VAL A 485 40.67 15.92 -2.53
C VAL A 485 41.35 15.64 -1.20
N CYS A 486 40.63 15.89 -0.11
CA CYS A 486 41.06 15.68 1.27
C CYS A 486 40.47 14.38 1.84
N GLU A 487 41.15 13.80 2.84
CA GLU A 487 40.77 12.52 3.43
C GLU A 487 39.51 12.57 4.31
N ASN A 488 39.19 13.74 4.87
CA ASN A 488 38.04 13.96 5.73
C ASN A 488 37.53 15.40 5.60
N ASN A 489 36.34 15.64 6.14
CA ASN A 489 35.68 16.94 6.04
C ASN A 489 36.43 18.08 6.77
N LYS A 490 36.98 17.85 7.97
CA LYS A 490 37.80 18.85 8.71
C LYS A 490 38.97 19.36 7.85
N LEU A 491 39.70 18.45 7.22
CA LEU A 491 40.86 18.78 6.39
C LEU A 491 40.43 19.52 5.11
N ALA A 492 39.31 19.12 4.49
CA ALA A 492 38.73 19.84 3.35
C ALA A 492 38.35 21.29 3.73
N CYS A 493 37.71 21.49 4.88
CA CYS A 493 37.36 22.80 5.39
C CYS A 493 38.59 23.66 5.65
N ARG A 494 39.60 23.15 6.39
CA ARG A 494 40.86 23.87 6.65
C ARG A 494 41.56 24.25 5.35
N THR A 495 41.57 23.37 4.36
CA THR A 495 42.17 23.63 3.05
C THR A 495 41.45 24.74 2.29
N ALA A 496 40.11 24.74 2.27
CA ALA A 496 39.32 25.80 1.65
C ALA A 496 39.47 27.15 2.37
N ILE A 497 39.56 27.13 3.70
CA ILE A 497 39.83 28.31 4.55
C ILE A 497 41.22 28.89 4.26
N ARG A 498 42.24 28.04 4.12
CA ARG A 498 43.59 28.47 3.72
C ARG A 498 43.64 28.98 2.28
N ALA A 499 42.85 28.42 1.38
CA ALA A 499 42.77 28.87 -0.01
C ALA A 499 42.34 30.35 -0.14
N ILE A 500 41.59 30.88 0.84
CA ILE A 500 41.22 32.30 0.94
C ILE A 500 42.10 33.11 1.92
N GLY A 501 43.22 32.55 2.37
CA GLY A 501 44.24 33.22 3.17
C GLY A 501 43.95 33.30 4.67
N ARG A 502 43.09 32.43 5.21
CA ARG A 502 42.73 32.35 6.63
C ARG A 502 43.08 30.99 7.23
N ASP A 503 42.95 30.85 8.56
CA ASP A 503 43.07 29.57 9.27
C ASP A 503 42.28 29.64 10.59
N PHE A 504 42.16 28.51 11.30
CA PHE A 504 41.55 28.42 12.63
C PHE A 504 42.43 27.60 13.59
N ASN A 505 42.38 27.96 14.88
CA ASN A 505 43.18 27.31 15.93
C ASN A 505 42.34 26.29 16.70
N GLU A 506 42.93 25.11 16.92
CA GLU A 506 42.40 24.07 17.79
C GLU A 506 43.42 23.81 18.92
N PRO A 507 43.23 24.43 20.10
CA PRO A 507 44.13 24.18 21.21
C PRO A 507 43.98 22.75 21.72
N ALA A 508 45.09 22.16 22.18
CA ALA A 508 45.06 20.88 22.88
C ALA A 508 44.19 20.99 24.14
N LYS A 509 43.25 20.05 24.29
CA LYS A 509 42.32 20.01 25.44
C LYS A 509 42.99 19.34 26.63
N GLU A 510 42.87 19.94 27.80
CA GLU A 510 43.33 19.32 29.04
C GLU A 510 42.41 18.15 29.45
N ILE A 511 42.97 17.11 30.06
CA ILE A 511 42.21 15.99 30.63
C ILE A 511 42.01 16.26 32.12
N ARG A 512 40.74 16.35 32.55
CA ARG A 512 40.32 16.59 33.95
C ARG A 512 39.82 15.29 34.61
N PRO A 513 39.83 15.20 35.95
CA PRO A 513 39.19 14.08 36.66
C PRO A 513 37.70 13.98 36.30
N LYS A 514 37.22 12.75 36.04
CA LYS A 514 35.82 12.48 35.68
C LYS A 514 34.87 12.84 36.83
N GLN A 515 33.83 13.64 36.54
CA GLN A 515 32.75 13.91 37.50
C GLN A 515 31.61 12.92 37.30
N VAL A 516 31.42 12.02 38.28
CA VAL A 516 30.36 11.02 38.22
C VAL A 516 29.09 11.58 38.86
N VAL A 517 27.99 11.58 38.10
CA VAL A 517 26.64 11.88 38.57
C VAL A 517 25.92 10.58 38.89
N ASP A 518 25.22 10.51 40.02
CA ASP A 518 24.38 9.36 40.35
C ASP A 518 23.16 9.33 39.42
N PHE A 519 23.14 8.36 38.50
CA PHE A 519 22.09 8.19 37.51
C PHE A 519 21.80 6.70 37.31
N PRO A 520 20.54 6.23 37.44
CA PRO A 520 20.24 4.81 37.33
C PRO A 520 20.40 4.30 35.89
N LYS A 521 21.08 3.16 35.73
CA LYS A 521 21.10 2.37 34.50
C LYS A 521 19.83 1.52 34.42
N ALA A 522 19.15 1.50 33.27
CA ALA A 522 18.06 0.56 33.03
C ALA A 522 18.63 -0.78 32.56
N ALA A 523 17.89 -1.87 32.79
CA ALA A 523 18.25 -3.18 32.25
C ALA A 523 17.70 -3.30 30.82
N PRO A 524 18.56 -3.40 29.78
CA PRO A 524 18.10 -3.60 28.41
C PRO A 524 17.31 -4.91 28.30
N SER A 525 16.27 -4.92 27.47
CA SER A 525 15.52 -6.14 27.19
C SER A 525 16.40 -7.16 26.45
N GLU A 526 16.02 -8.44 26.55
CA GLU A 526 16.70 -9.48 25.78
C GLU A 526 16.56 -9.27 24.27
N LYS A 527 15.40 -8.77 23.81
CA LYS A 527 15.16 -8.47 22.39
C LYS A 527 16.09 -7.39 21.85
N LEU A 528 16.35 -6.36 22.66
CA LEU A 528 17.24 -5.26 22.30
C LEU A 528 18.70 -5.71 22.28
N ARG A 529 19.10 -6.56 23.24
CA ARG A 529 20.43 -7.19 23.24
C ARG A 529 20.63 -8.08 22.01
N GLN A 530 19.65 -8.93 21.70
CA GLN A 530 19.67 -9.78 20.50
C GLN A 530 19.79 -8.97 19.22
N LEU A 531 19.07 -7.85 19.10
CA LEU A 531 19.21 -6.93 17.95
C LEU A 531 20.66 -6.48 17.77
N LEU A 532 21.37 -6.19 18.86
CA LEU A 532 22.76 -5.72 18.81
C LEU A 532 23.79 -6.85 18.70
N SER A 533 23.46 -8.09 19.06
CA SER A 533 24.40 -9.22 19.09
C SER A 533 24.24 -10.24 17.95
N GLU A 534 23.10 -10.22 17.24
CA GLU A 534 22.77 -11.18 16.19
C GLU A 534 22.39 -10.48 14.88
N LYS A 535 22.66 -11.14 13.74
CA LYS A 535 22.22 -10.59 12.45
C LYS A 535 20.69 -10.47 12.43
N PRO A 536 20.15 -9.33 11.98
CA PRO A 536 18.72 -9.11 12.00
C PRO A 536 17.99 -10.01 11.00
N LYS A 537 16.79 -10.45 11.39
CA LYS A 537 15.80 -11.11 10.53
C LYS A 537 14.74 -10.09 10.18
N ILE A 538 14.66 -9.74 8.90
CA ILE A 538 14.07 -8.48 8.47
C ILE A 538 12.74 -8.71 7.74
N ILE A 539 11.74 -7.94 8.11
CA ILE A 539 10.61 -7.63 7.22
C ILE A 539 10.87 -6.24 6.64
N ASN A 540 11.15 -6.17 5.35
CA ASN A 540 11.40 -4.91 4.66
C ASN A 540 10.09 -4.39 4.05
N ILE A 541 9.74 -3.14 4.33
CA ILE A 541 8.50 -2.50 3.93
C ILE A 541 8.85 -1.22 3.18
N GLY A 542 8.53 -1.19 1.89
CA GLY A 542 8.90 -0.09 1.00
C GLY A 542 10.02 -0.50 0.04
N LEU A 543 11.11 0.26 0.02
CA LEU A 543 12.20 0.15 -0.95
C LEU A 543 12.82 -1.24 -0.99
N LYS A 544 12.57 -1.98 -2.08
CA LYS A 544 13.13 -3.31 -2.32
C LYS A 544 14.67 -3.32 -2.36
N SER A 545 15.28 -2.21 -2.79
CA SER A 545 16.74 -2.05 -2.77
C SER A 545 17.34 -2.21 -1.38
N PHE A 546 16.61 -1.86 -0.31
CA PHE A 546 17.09 -2.10 1.06
C PHE A 546 17.11 -3.59 1.41
N ALA A 547 16.08 -4.36 1.00
CA ALA A 547 16.06 -5.81 1.15
C ALA A 547 17.22 -6.49 0.41
N GLU A 548 17.49 -6.06 -0.83
CA GLU A 548 18.56 -6.61 -1.66
C GLU A 548 19.95 -6.34 -1.06
N VAL A 549 20.15 -5.19 -0.40
CA VAL A 549 21.40 -4.88 0.28
C VAL A 549 21.57 -5.78 1.50
N VAL A 550 20.60 -5.84 2.41
CA VAL A 550 20.76 -6.65 3.64
C VAL A 550 20.91 -8.15 3.33
N GLU A 551 20.28 -8.65 2.26
CA GLU A 551 20.46 -10.02 1.78
C GLU A 551 21.90 -10.29 1.32
N GLN A 552 22.57 -9.34 0.66
CA GLN A 552 23.98 -9.45 0.28
C GLN A 552 24.91 -9.60 1.49
N PHE A 553 24.50 -9.09 2.66
CA PHE A 553 25.22 -9.23 3.92
C PHE A 553 24.75 -10.45 4.74
N GLY A 554 23.93 -11.33 4.14
CA GLY A 554 23.53 -12.61 4.71
C GLY A 554 22.44 -12.52 5.77
N CYS A 555 21.59 -11.49 5.71
CA CYS A 555 20.36 -11.45 6.49
C CYS A 555 19.26 -12.28 5.83
N GLU A 556 18.41 -12.89 6.66
CA GLU A 556 17.14 -13.44 6.19
C GLU A 556 16.14 -12.29 6.07
N VAL A 557 15.59 -12.06 4.88
CA VAL A 557 14.69 -10.94 4.60
C VAL A 557 13.45 -11.37 3.81
N VAL A 558 12.30 -10.84 4.21
CA VAL A 558 11.06 -10.90 3.44
C VAL A 558 10.73 -9.50 2.93
N GLN A 559 10.55 -9.38 1.62
CA GLN A 559 10.12 -8.14 1.00
C GLN A 559 8.60 -8.04 1.06
N TYR A 560 8.07 -7.08 1.80
CA TYR A 560 6.67 -6.70 1.76
C TYR A 560 6.48 -5.58 0.73
N ASP A 561 5.94 -5.95 -0.44
CA ASP A 561 5.49 -5.01 -1.47
C ASP A 561 4.21 -4.30 -1.01
N TRP A 562 4.44 -3.31 -0.17
CA TRP A 562 3.41 -2.53 0.48
C TRP A 562 2.67 -1.63 -0.50
N MET A 563 1.36 -1.52 -0.30
CA MET A 563 0.49 -0.55 -0.96
C MET A 563 -0.33 0.16 0.13
N PRO A 564 -0.69 1.44 -0.08
CA PRO A 564 -1.49 2.16 0.89
C PRO A 564 -2.84 1.47 1.09
N PRO A 565 -3.20 1.09 2.34
CA PRO A 565 -4.51 0.54 2.62
C PRO A 565 -5.62 1.50 2.22
N ALA A 566 -6.80 0.99 1.87
CA ALA A 566 -7.94 1.82 1.45
C ALA A 566 -7.61 2.80 0.30
N GLY A 567 -6.67 2.43 -0.58
CA GLY A 567 -6.23 3.30 -1.67
C GLY A 567 -5.64 4.63 -1.20
N GLY A 568 -5.10 4.69 0.02
CA GLY A 568 -4.48 5.89 0.59
C GLY A 568 -5.44 6.92 1.20
N ASP A 569 -6.72 6.60 1.34
CA ASP A 569 -7.65 7.47 2.06
C ASP A 569 -7.36 7.42 3.58
N VAL A 570 -6.75 8.49 4.09
CA VAL A 570 -6.36 8.62 5.50
C VAL A 570 -7.55 8.48 6.45
N LYS A 571 -8.75 8.94 6.08
CA LYS A 571 -9.94 8.81 6.94
C LYS A 571 -10.36 7.34 7.02
N LEU A 572 -10.39 6.64 5.89
CA LEU A 572 -10.72 5.21 5.87
C LEU A 572 -9.65 4.37 6.57
N ILE A 573 -8.37 4.72 6.44
CA ILE A 573 -7.29 4.07 7.18
C ILE A 573 -7.50 4.22 8.70
N LYS A 574 -7.88 5.41 9.18
CA LYS A 574 -8.20 5.61 10.61
C LYS A 574 -9.42 4.79 11.05
N VAL A 575 -10.47 4.72 10.22
CA VAL A 575 -11.64 3.85 10.46
C VAL A 575 -11.21 2.39 10.57
N LEU A 576 -10.40 1.90 9.63
CA LEU A 576 -9.89 0.53 9.63
C LEU A 576 -9.03 0.24 10.86
N ASN A 577 -8.15 1.16 11.26
CA ASN A 577 -7.33 1.00 12.46
C ASN A 577 -8.18 0.96 13.73
N PHE A 578 -9.19 1.82 13.83
CA PHE A 578 -10.14 1.77 14.94
C PHE A 578 -10.84 0.40 14.99
N LEU A 579 -11.36 -0.08 13.85
CA LEU A 579 -12.04 -1.37 13.78
C LEU A 579 -11.09 -2.56 14.03
N ARG A 580 -9.82 -2.47 13.63
CA ARG A 580 -8.82 -3.52 13.89
C ARG A 580 -8.51 -3.63 15.38
N ASN A 581 -8.45 -2.51 16.08
CA ASN A 581 -8.12 -2.43 17.50
C ASN A 581 -9.33 -2.57 18.43
N TYR A 582 -10.54 -2.69 17.86
CA TYR A 582 -11.76 -2.91 18.64
C TYR A 582 -11.91 -4.39 18.98
N GLU A 583 -11.83 -4.74 20.26
CA GLU A 583 -11.97 -6.12 20.73
C GLU A 583 -13.35 -6.71 20.37
N GLY A 584 -13.38 -7.97 19.92
CA GLY A 584 -14.62 -8.73 19.73
C GLY A 584 -15.13 -8.86 18.29
N ILE A 585 -14.67 -8.05 17.33
CA ILE A 585 -15.23 -8.07 15.96
C ILE A 585 -14.93 -9.40 15.26
N ASP A 586 -13.74 -9.94 15.44
CA ASP A 586 -13.35 -11.20 14.80
C ASP A 586 -14.15 -12.38 15.36
N GLU A 587 -14.39 -12.42 16.67
CA GLU A 587 -15.29 -13.40 17.28
C GLU A 587 -16.72 -13.27 16.74
N LYS A 588 -17.21 -12.03 16.55
CA LYS A 588 -18.53 -11.80 15.97
C LYS A 588 -18.62 -12.25 14.52
N ASN A 589 -17.58 -12.01 13.73
CA ASN A 589 -17.50 -12.51 12.37
C ASN A 589 -17.48 -14.05 12.31
N GLN A 590 -16.81 -14.70 13.27
CA GLN A 590 -16.83 -16.16 13.43
C GLN A 590 -18.25 -16.69 13.74
N GLU A 591 -19.01 -16.00 14.59
CA GLU A 591 -20.42 -16.34 14.87
C GLU A 591 -21.29 -16.29 13.61
N VAL A 592 -21.10 -15.29 12.75
CA VAL A 592 -21.84 -15.16 11.47
C VAL A 592 -21.55 -16.34 10.55
N ILE A 593 -20.27 -16.66 10.31
CA ILE A 593 -19.92 -17.74 9.38
C ILE A 593 -20.27 -19.12 9.92
N ALA A 594 -20.26 -19.30 11.25
CA ALA A 594 -20.68 -20.53 11.89
C ALA A 594 -22.15 -20.87 11.58
N LYS A 595 -23.04 -19.87 11.53
CA LYS A 595 -24.43 -20.05 11.09
C LYS A 595 -24.53 -20.50 9.63
N VAL A 596 -23.73 -19.90 8.74
CA VAL A 596 -23.70 -20.29 7.32
C VAL A 596 -23.28 -21.75 7.18
N VAL A 597 -22.24 -22.19 7.91
CA VAL A 597 -21.76 -23.58 7.91
C VAL A 597 -22.80 -24.54 8.50
N ALA A 598 -23.51 -24.14 9.55
CA ALA A 598 -24.52 -24.98 10.19
C ALA A 598 -25.83 -25.13 9.38
N SER A 599 -26.02 -24.28 8.36
CA SER A 599 -27.30 -24.16 7.65
C SER A 599 -27.81 -25.46 7.00
N GLN A 600 -29.13 -25.63 7.02
CA GLN A 600 -29.81 -26.79 6.42
C GLN A 600 -30.99 -26.34 5.56
N PRO A 601 -30.71 -25.79 4.36
CA PRO A 601 -31.74 -25.36 3.42
C PRO A 601 -32.45 -26.55 2.78
N ILE A 602 -33.78 -26.51 2.84
CA ILE A 602 -34.70 -27.48 2.25
C ILE A 602 -35.64 -26.77 1.28
N LEU A 603 -35.73 -27.27 0.05
CA LEU A 603 -36.74 -26.84 -0.91
C LEU A 603 -38.06 -27.53 -0.56
N ARG A 604 -39.03 -26.75 -0.07
CA ARG A 604 -40.31 -27.24 0.46
C ARG A 604 -41.42 -27.27 -0.58
N ASP A 605 -41.48 -26.24 -1.42
CA ASP A 605 -42.64 -26.03 -2.28
C ASP A 605 -42.35 -25.14 -3.50
N ASN A 606 -43.32 -25.06 -4.40
CA ASN A 606 -43.45 -24.04 -5.43
C ASN A 606 -44.92 -23.59 -5.51
N VAL A 607 -45.16 -22.31 -5.23
CA VAL A 607 -46.51 -21.72 -5.03
C VAL A 607 -46.59 -20.33 -5.67
N ARG A 608 -47.78 -19.74 -5.76
CA ARG A 608 -47.88 -18.35 -6.23
C ARG A 608 -47.30 -17.40 -5.19
N ALA A 609 -46.61 -16.36 -5.63
CA ALA A 609 -45.90 -15.42 -4.78
C ALA A 609 -46.81 -14.83 -3.68
N LYS A 610 -48.04 -14.45 -4.03
CA LYS A 610 -49.03 -13.89 -3.08
C LYS A 610 -49.46 -14.81 -1.96
N GLU A 611 -49.24 -16.12 -2.08
CA GLU A 611 -49.58 -17.10 -1.04
C GLU A 611 -48.58 -17.07 0.11
N VAL A 612 -47.35 -16.61 -0.13
CA VAL A 612 -46.23 -16.65 0.83
C VAL A 612 -45.58 -15.30 1.08
N ILE A 613 -45.88 -14.29 0.26
CA ILE A 613 -45.43 -12.90 0.41
C ILE A 613 -46.68 -12.02 0.61
N PRO A 614 -47.06 -11.72 1.86
CA PRO A 614 -48.30 -11.00 2.18
C PRO A 614 -48.42 -9.63 1.51
N GLU A 615 -47.31 -8.91 1.36
CA GLU A 615 -47.22 -7.56 0.80
C GLU A 615 -47.77 -7.50 -0.63
N LEU A 616 -47.70 -8.60 -1.39
CA LEU A 616 -48.25 -8.71 -2.74
C LEU A 616 -49.79 -8.70 -2.78
N ASN A 617 -50.45 -8.80 -1.63
CA ASN A 617 -51.91 -8.70 -1.52
C ASN A 617 -52.40 -7.28 -1.16
N GLU A 618 -51.49 -6.31 -0.95
CA GLU A 618 -51.81 -4.93 -0.56
C GLU A 618 -52.12 -4.02 -1.78
N GLY A 619 -52.77 -4.56 -2.81
CA GLY A 619 -53.08 -3.85 -4.06
C GLY A 619 -52.15 -4.25 -5.21
N LYS A 620 -51.83 -3.28 -6.09
CA LYS A 620 -50.91 -3.52 -7.22
C LYS A 620 -49.46 -3.34 -6.75
N VAL A 621 -48.82 -4.46 -6.42
CA VAL A 621 -47.45 -4.48 -5.93
C VAL A 621 -46.59 -5.33 -6.86
N ILE A 622 -45.42 -4.81 -7.22
CA ILE A 622 -44.39 -5.52 -7.97
C ILE A 622 -43.10 -5.52 -7.15
N LEU A 623 -42.49 -6.69 -6.97
CA LEU A 623 -41.16 -6.77 -6.38
C LEU A 623 -40.09 -6.57 -7.44
N HIS A 624 -38.89 -6.13 -7.03
CA HIS A 624 -37.77 -5.94 -7.94
C HIS A 624 -36.42 -6.32 -7.30
N ALA A 625 -35.41 -6.61 -8.13
CA ALA A 625 -34.05 -6.85 -7.64
C ALA A 625 -33.36 -5.56 -7.16
N GLY A 626 -32.31 -5.72 -6.35
CA GLY A 626 -31.44 -4.64 -5.89
C GLY A 626 -31.96 -3.85 -4.67
N PRO A 627 -31.22 -2.81 -4.23
CA PRO A 627 -31.68 -1.89 -3.19
C PRO A 627 -32.90 -1.07 -3.67
N PRO A 628 -33.61 -0.35 -2.77
CA PRO A 628 -34.75 0.50 -3.13
C PRO A 628 -34.46 1.41 -4.33
N VAL A 629 -35.36 1.43 -5.32
CA VAL A 629 -35.22 2.27 -6.52
C VAL A 629 -36.58 2.77 -7.00
N GLU A 630 -36.60 4.02 -7.49
CA GLU A 630 -37.79 4.56 -8.16
C GLU A 630 -37.90 4.02 -9.60
N TYR A 631 -39.12 3.82 -10.09
CA TYR A 631 -39.37 3.31 -11.45
C TYR A 631 -38.62 4.09 -12.54
N LYS A 632 -38.55 5.42 -12.42
CA LYS A 632 -37.85 6.29 -13.40
C LYS A 632 -36.34 6.03 -13.50
N ASN A 633 -35.74 5.45 -12.46
CA ASN A 633 -34.32 5.12 -12.40
C ASN A 633 -34.06 3.67 -12.80
N MET A 634 -35.09 2.84 -12.96
CA MET A 634 -34.92 1.48 -13.48
C MET A 634 -34.47 1.55 -14.94
N PRO A 635 -33.48 0.74 -15.37
CA PRO A 635 -33.07 0.70 -16.77
C PRO A 635 -34.18 0.11 -17.65
N ASP A 636 -34.14 0.40 -18.95
CA ASP A 636 -35.20 0.02 -19.90
C ASP A 636 -35.56 -1.48 -19.87
N PRO A 637 -34.61 -2.44 -19.78
CA PRO A 637 -34.95 -3.86 -19.66
C PRO A 637 -35.78 -4.16 -18.40
N MET A 638 -35.46 -3.55 -17.27
CA MET A 638 -36.19 -3.73 -16.02
C MET A 638 -37.58 -3.09 -16.09
N GLN A 639 -37.71 -1.92 -16.74
CA GLN A 639 -39.02 -1.33 -17.05
C GLN A 639 -39.86 -2.23 -17.97
N GLY A 640 -39.23 -2.84 -18.98
CA GLY A 640 -39.86 -3.83 -19.86
C GLY A 640 -40.36 -5.05 -19.09
N SER A 641 -39.59 -5.54 -18.11
CA SER A 641 -40.05 -6.59 -17.20
C SER A 641 -41.26 -6.16 -16.38
N CYS A 642 -41.31 -4.91 -15.91
CA CYS A 642 -42.48 -4.37 -15.23
C CYS A 642 -43.71 -4.34 -16.14
N VAL A 643 -43.56 -3.89 -17.39
CA VAL A 643 -44.64 -3.93 -18.39
C VAL A 643 -45.16 -5.36 -18.57
N GLY A 644 -44.27 -6.33 -18.76
CA GLY A 644 -44.69 -7.72 -18.92
C GLY A 644 -45.39 -8.29 -17.67
N ALA A 645 -44.97 -7.90 -16.47
CA ALA A 645 -45.67 -8.27 -15.24
C ALA A 645 -47.09 -7.68 -15.15
N VAL A 646 -47.26 -6.40 -15.53
CA VAL A 646 -48.58 -5.74 -15.58
C VAL A 646 -49.52 -6.43 -16.57
N LEU A 647 -49.00 -6.83 -17.73
CA LEU A 647 -49.77 -7.57 -18.75
C LEU A 647 -50.10 -9.00 -18.27
N PHE A 648 -49.16 -9.69 -17.63
CA PHE A 648 -49.35 -11.02 -17.07
C PHE A 648 -50.41 -11.04 -15.96
N GLU A 649 -50.45 -10.00 -15.13
CA GLU A 649 -51.45 -9.84 -14.07
C GLU A 649 -52.79 -9.28 -14.57
N GLU A 650 -52.90 -8.98 -15.87
CA GLU A 650 -54.10 -8.43 -16.51
C GLU A 650 -54.56 -7.12 -15.87
N TRP A 651 -53.61 -6.30 -15.40
CA TRP A 651 -53.88 -4.97 -14.85
C TRP A 651 -54.04 -3.91 -15.95
N ALA A 652 -53.52 -4.16 -17.14
CA ALA A 652 -53.67 -3.34 -18.34
C ALA A 652 -53.85 -4.22 -19.58
N ASP A 653 -54.54 -3.70 -20.60
CA ASP A 653 -54.87 -4.45 -21.82
C ASP A 653 -53.74 -4.44 -22.87
N ASN A 654 -52.84 -3.46 -22.80
CA ASN A 654 -51.76 -3.26 -23.77
C ASN A 654 -50.57 -2.51 -23.15
N GLU A 655 -49.45 -2.46 -23.87
CA GLU A 655 -48.21 -1.82 -23.42
C GLU A 655 -48.39 -0.34 -23.06
N ALA A 656 -49.15 0.43 -23.85
CA ALA A 656 -49.31 1.87 -23.61
C ALA A 656 -50.02 2.14 -22.28
N ASP A 657 -51.07 1.37 -21.98
CA ASP A 657 -51.78 1.46 -20.70
C ASP A 657 -50.92 0.95 -19.53
N ALA A 658 -50.12 -0.09 -19.75
CA ALA A 658 -49.20 -0.61 -18.74
C ALA A 658 -48.12 0.42 -18.37
N ARG A 659 -47.47 1.05 -19.36
CA ARG A 659 -46.48 2.11 -19.13
C ARG A 659 -47.07 3.30 -18.40
N LYS A 660 -48.25 3.76 -18.83
CA LYS A 660 -48.95 4.87 -18.17
C LYS A 660 -49.23 4.57 -16.69
N MET A 661 -49.64 3.34 -16.38
CA MET A 661 -49.87 2.90 -15.00
C MET A 661 -48.60 2.93 -14.15
N LEU A 662 -47.48 2.46 -14.71
CA LEU A 662 -46.16 2.46 -14.06
C LEU A 662 -45.67 3.90 -13.82
N GLU A 663 -45.78 4.76 -14.82
CA GLU A 663 -45.34 6.16 -14.78
C GLU A 663 -46.18 7.03 -13.82
N ASN A 664 -47.48 6.73 -13.69
CA ASN A 664 -48.37 7.44 -12.77
C ASN A 664 -48.19 7.05 -11.30
N GLY A 665 -47.35 6.04 -11.00
CA GLY A 665 -47.15 5.55 -9.63
C GLY A 665 -48.34 4.75 -9.08
N GLU A 666 -49.15 4.14 -9.95
CA GLU A 666 -50.28 3.28 -9.52
C GLU A 666 -49.82 1.91 -8.99
N ILE A 667 -48.54 1.56 -9.18
CA ILE A 667 -47.91 0.32 -8.73
C ILE A 667 -46.87 0.63 -7.67
N LYS A 668 -46.96 -0.07 -6.53
CA LYS A 668 -45.96 0.00 -5.45
C LYS A 668 -44.82 -0.96 -5.76
N PHE A 669 -43.59 -0.45 -5.69
CA PHE A 669 -42.37 -1.23 -5.86
C PHE A 669 -41.75 -1.57 -4.51
N ILE A 670 -41.34 -2.83 -4.33
CA ILE A 670 -40.67 -3.31 -3.11
C ILE A 670 -39.43 -4.14 -3.51
N PRO A 671 -38.25 -3.88 -2.95
CA PRO A 671 -37.10 -4.76 -3.14
C PRO A 671 -37.41 -6.19 -2.71
N CYS A 672 -37.05 -7.19 -3.50
CA CYS A 672 -37.19 -8.60 -3.15
C CYS A 672 -36.57 -8.89 -1.77
N HIS A 673 -35.38 -8.34 -1.50
CA HIS A 673 -34.67 -8.52 -0.24
C HIS A 673 -35.44 -8.04 1.01
N HIS A 674 -36.42 -7.14 0.87
CA HIS A 674 -37.24 -6.63 1.97
C HIS A 674 -38.38 -7.58 2.37
N VAL A 675 -38.73 -8.54 1.50
CA VAL A 675 -39.84 -9.49 1.71
C VAL A 675 -39.36 -10.94 1.64
N ASN A 676 -38.13 -11.18 2.09
CA ASN A 676 -37.47 -12.50 2.10
C ASN A 676 -37.36 -13.14 0.70
N ALA A 677 -37.40 -12.35 -0.36
CA ALA A 677 -37.29 -12.83 -1.73
C ALA A 677 -35.96 -12.42 -2.35
N VAL A 678 -35.63 -13.04 -3.48
CA VAL A 678 -34.58 -12.63 -4.42
C VAL A 678 -35.07 -12.86 -5.86
N GLY A 679 -34.64 -12.00 -6.78
CA GLY A 679 -35.03 -12.05 -8.18
C GLY A 679 -33.83 -12.01 -9.13
N PRO A 680 -33.76 -12.88 -10.16
CA PRO A 680 -32.69 -12.83 -11.16
C PRO A 680 -32.88 -11.62 -12.10
N MET A 681 -31.78 -11.00 -12.51
CA MET A 681 -31.75 -9.87 -13.45
C MET A 681 -32.68 -8.71 -13.02
N GLY A 682 -33.72 -8.34 -13.77
CA GLY A 682 -34.67 -7.31 -13.29
C GLY A 682 -35.39 -7.69 -11.98
N GLY A 683 -35.43 -8.98 -11.65
CA GLY A 683 -36.02 -9.51 -10.41
C GLY A 683 -37.51 -9.28 -10.25
N ILE A 684 -38.19 -8.89 -11.34
CA ILE A 684 -39.60 -8.55 -11.32
C ILE A 684 -40.44 -9.75 -10.90
N THR A 685 -41.15 -9.60 -9.79
CA THR A 685 -42.03 -10.63 -9.23
C THR A 685 -43.40 -10.03 -8.92
N SER A 686 -44.45 -10.59 -9.52
CA SER A 686 -45.85 -10.17 -9.32
C SER A 686 -46.69 -11.23 -8.59
N PRO A 687 -47.88 -10.89 -8.08
CA PRO A 687 -48.67 -11.75 -7.18
C PRO A 687 -48.92 -13.18 -7.67
N ASN A 688 -49.17 -13.39 -8.96
CA ASN A 688 -49.49 -14.71 -9.52
C ASN A 688 -48.29 -15.43 -10.12
N MET A 689 -47.07 -14.86 -10.09
CA MET A 689 -45.87 -15.59 -10.50
C MET A 689 -45.57 -16.72 -9.50
N ALA A 690 -45.07 -17.83 -10.02
CA ALA A 690 -44.72 -19.00 -9.22
C ALA A 690 -43.30 -18.86 -8.64
N VAL A 691 -43.18 -19.06 -7.33
CA VAL A 691 -41.94 -18.94 -6.55
C VAL A 691 -41.62 -20.24 -5.82
N PHE A 692 -40.33 -20.58 -5.76
CA PHE A 692 -39.82 -21.61 -4.87
C PHE A 692 -39.86 -21.16 -3.41
N VAL A 693 -40.12 -22.10 -2.51
CA VAL A 693 -40.07 -21.90 -1.06
C VAL A 693 -38.91 -22.69 -0.49
N VAL A 694 -37.85 -21.99 -0.10
CA VAL A 694 -36.70 -22.59 0.59
C VAL A 694 -36.79 -22.26 2.07
N GLU A 695 -36.71 -23.27 2.92
CA GLU A 695 -36.69 -23.15 4.38
C GLU A 695 -35.29 -23.51 4.89
N ASN A 696 -34.62 -22.59 5.59
CA ASN A 696 -33.44 -22.94 6.36
C ASN A 696 -33.88 -23.48 7.72
N VAL A 697 -33.85 -24.81 7.89
CA VAL A 697 -34.40 -25.48 9.08
C VAL A 697 -33.68 -25.03 10.36
N THR A 698 -32.38 -24.75 10.28
CA THR A 698 -31.59 -24.31 11.44
C THR A 698 -31.93 -22.90 11.92
N GLY A 699 -32.22 -21.98 10.99
CA GLY A 699 -32.62 -20.61 11.30
C GLY A 699 -34.13 -20.42 11.49
N GLY A 700 -34.93 -21.39 11.05
CA GLY A 700 -36.40 -21.33 11.11
C GLY A 700 -37.02 -20.30 10.15
N ASN A 701 -36.24 -19.74 9.22
CA ASN A 701 -36.67 -18.73 8.25
C ASN A 701 -36.86 -19.32 6.85
N ARG A 702 -37.56 -18.57 5.98
CA ARG A 702 -37.84 -18.94 4.60
C ARG A 702 -37.43 -17.85 3.64
N ALA A 703 -37.08 -18.25 2.43
CA ALA A 703 -36.84 -17.34 1.33
C ALA A 703 -37.46 -17.83 0.01
N TYR A 704 -37.65 -16.88 -0.89
CA TYR A 704 -38.42 -17.08 -2.12
C TYR A 704 -37.67 -16.59 -3.36
N CYS A 705 -37.86 -17.28 -4.48
CA CYS A 705 -37.36 -16.83 -5.79
C CYS A 705 -38.31 -17.35 -6.87
N THR A 706 -38.55 -16.57 -7.92
CA THR A 706 -39.30 -17.04 -9.11
C THR A 706 -38.64 -18.25 -9.75
N MET A 707 -39.32 -18.95 -10.65
CA MET A 707 -38.70 -20.02 -11.44
C MET A 707 -37.89 -19.47 -12.62
N ASN A 708 -36.88 -20.20 -13.07
CA ASN A 708 -36.18 -19.89 -14.32
C ASN A 708 -37.13 -20.10 -15.51
N GLU A 709 -37.24 -19.10 -16.37
CA GLU A 709 -38.17 -19.06 -17.52
C GLU A 709 -37.68 -19.84 -18.76
N GLY A 710 -36.50 -20.44 -18.69
CA GLY A 710 -35.88 -21.18 -19.78
C GLY A 710 -34.92 -20.33 -20.62
N ILE A 711 -34.67 -20.80 -21.84
CA ILE A 711 -33.77 -20.18 -22.82
C ILE A 711 -34.57 -19.24 -23.74
N GLY A 712 -33.91 -18.24 -24.32
CA GLY A 712 -34.47 -17.31 -25.30
C GLY A 712 -34.98 -16.01 -24.68
N LYS A 713 -36.00 -15.41 -25.31
CA LYS A 713 -36.65 -14.19 -24.80
C LYS A 713 -37.42 -14.52 -23.52
N VAL A 714 -37.08 -13.86 -22.43
CA VAL A 714 -37.64 -14.09 -21.10
C VAL A 714 -37.82 -12.77 -20.36
N LEU A 715 -38.77 -12.76 -19.41
CA LEU A 715 -39.16 -11.56 -18.68
C LEU A 715 -38.02 -11.00 -17.86
N ARG A 716 -37.19 -11.83 -17.22
CA ARG A 716 -36.07 -11.36 -16.39
C ARG A 716 -35.07 -10.45 -17.14
N PHE A 717 -34.97 -10.57 -18.47
CA PHE A 717 -34.13 -9.70 -19.32
C PHE A 717 -34.94 -8.61 -20.06
N GLY A 718 -36.18 -8.36 -19.66
CA GLY A 718 -37.02 -7.29 -20.20
C GLY A 718 -37.82 -7.65 -21.45
N ALA A 719 -37.95 -8.93 -21.81
CA ALA A 719 -38.82 -9.33 -22.91
C ALA A 719 -40.24 -9.63 -22.43
N TYR A 720 -41.26 -9.12 -23.15
CA TYR A 720 -42.67 -9.24 -22.76
C TYR A 720 -43.61 -9.50 -23.96
N SER A 721 -43.10 -10.14 -25.01
CA SER A 721 -43.95 -10.58 -26.12
C SER A 721 -45.00 -11.60 -25.66
N GLU A 722 -46.05 -11.82 -26.46
CA GLU A 722 -47.12 -12.78 -26.17
C GLU A 722 -46.58 -14.17 -25.79
N GLU A 723 -45.55 -14.67 -26.49
CA GLU A 723 -44.87 -15.94 -26.15
C GLU A 723 -44.33 -15.97 -24.71
N VAL A 724 -43.79 -14.85 -24.21
CA VAL A 724 -43.26 -14.76 -22.84
C VAL A 724 -44.41 -14.78 -21.84
N ILE A 725 -45.47 -14.02 -22.09
CA ILE A 725 -46.64 -13.97 -21.20
C ILE A 725 -47.35 -15.33 -21.14
N ASP A 726 -47.49 -16.01 -22.28
CA ASP A 726 -48.07 -17.36 -22.35
C ASP A 726 -47.21 -18.39 -21.62
N ARG A 727 -45.88 -18.28 -21.73
CA ARG A 727 -44.97 -19.11 -20.94
C ARG A 727 -45.12 -18.86 -19.44
N LEU A 728 -45.24 -17.61 -19.01
CA LEU A 728 -45.48 -17.28 -17.59
C LEU A 728 -46.83 -17.82 -17.11
N ARG A 729 -47.87 -17.77 -17.94
CA ARG A 729 -49.19 -18.39 -17.64
C ARG A 729 -49.07 -19.90 -17.50
N TRP A 730 -48.38 -20.58 -18.42
CA TRP A 730 -48.09 -22.01 -18.30
C TRP A 730 -47.26 -22.33 -17.06
N MET A 731 -46.28 -21.50 -16.72
CA MET A 731 -45.48 -21.66 -15.50
C MET A 731 -46.34 -21.53 -14.24
N ARG A 732 -47.29 -20.58 -14.21
CA ARG A 732 -48.26 -20.39 -13.13
C ARG A 732 -49.23 -21.55 -12.98
N ASP A 733 -49.73 -22.08 -14.10
CA ASP A 733 -50.87 -23.01 -14.10
C ASP A 733 -50.47 -24.48 -14.18
N VAL A 734 -49.29 -24.79 -14.74
CA VAL A 734 -48.82 -26.17 -14.98
C VAL A 734 -47.49 -26.46 -14.29
N LEU A 735 -46.41 -25.74 -14.64
CA LEU A 735 -45.06 -26.07 -14.12
C LEU A 735 -44.97 -25.93 -12.60
N GLY A 736 -45.31 -24.75 -12.08
CA GLY A 736 -45.22 -24.44 -10.66
C GLY A 736 -46.07 -25.40 -9.80
N PRO A 737 -47.37 -25.56 -10.10
CA PRO A 737 -48.23 -26.52 -9.38
C PRO A 737 -47.73 -27.97 -9.45
N THR A 738 -47.13 -28.39 -10.57
CA THR A 738 -46.55 -29.73 -10.71
C THR A 738 -45.35 -29.91 -9.80
N LEU A 739 -44.40 -28.95 -9.82
CA LEU A 739 -43.23 -28.98 -8.95
C LEU A 739 -43.60 -28.88 -7.47
N GLY A 740 -44.55 -28.02 -7.11
CA GLY A 740 -45.02 -27.89 -5.72
C GLY A 740 -45.66 -29.19 -5.21
N LYS A 741 -46.49 -29.86 -6.03
CA LYS A 741 -47.04 -31.18 -5.69
C LYS A 741 -45.94 -32.24 -5.56
N ALA A 742 -44.95 -32.25 -6.46
CA ALA A 742 -43.84 -33.18 -6.39
C ALA A 742 -43.03 -32.98 -5.09
N LEU A 743 -42.66 -31.74 -4.75
CA LEU A 743 -41.90 -31.40 -3.55
C LEU A 743 -42.67 -31.75 -2.26
N ARG A 744 -43.97 -31.41 -2.18
CA ARG A 744 -44.82 -31.77 -1.03
C ARG A 744 -45.04 -33.28 -0.87
N SER A 745 -44.84 -34.07 -1.92
CA SER A 745 -44.92 -35.53 -1.83
C SER A 745 -43.67 -36.18 -1.23
N MET A 746 -42.56 -35.43 -1.12
CA MET A 746 -41.35 -35.86 -0.45
C MET A 746 -41.49 -35.66 1.06
N GLU A 747 -41.22 -36.71 1.85
CA GLU A 747 -41.41 -36.71 3.31
C GLU A 747 -40.82 -35.48 4.03
N ASN A 748 -39.65 -35.02 3.57
CA ASN A 748 -38.95 -33.89 4.16
C ASN A 748 -38.65 -32.77 3.14
N GLY A 749 -39.30 -32.73 1.98
CA GLY A 749 -38.87 -31.88 0.87
C GLY A 749 -37.51 -32.30 0.29
N LEU A 750 -36.91 -31.46 -0.57
CA LEU A 750 -35.61 -31.74 -1.18
C LEU A 750 -34.49 -31.01 -0.43
N ALA A 751 -33.55 -31.77 0.14
CA ALA A 751 -32.37 -31.21 0.78
C ALA A 751 -31.40 -30.61 -0.25
N ILE A 752 -31.04 -29.33 -0.09
CA ILE A 752 -30.29 -28.60 -1.12
C ILE A 752 -28.78 -28.78 -0.97
N ASN A 753 -28.23 -28.76 0.25
CA ASN A 753 -26.77 -28.89 0.48
C ASN A 753 -26.15 -30.12 -0.21
N PRO A 754 -26.75 -31.33 -0.18
CA PRO A 754 -26.21 -32.49 -0.89
C PRO A 754 -26.17 -32.33 -2.42
N LEU A 755 -27.08 -31.54 -3.00
CA LEU A 755 -27.09 -31.22 -4.43
C LEU A 755 -25.98 -30.22 -4.75
N ILE A 756 -25.82 -29.18 -3.93
CA ILE A 756 -24.73 -28.20 -4.08
C ILE A 756 -23.37 -28.91 -3.99
N ALA A 757 -23.11 -29.68 -2.92
CA ALA A 757 -21.83 -30.35 -2.74
C ALA A 757 -21.46 -31.28 -3.92
N LYS A 758 -22.45 -31.97 -4.49
CA LYS A 758 -22.26 -32.82 -5.67
C LYS A 758 -22.00 -32.01 -6.94
N ALA A 759 -22.78 -30.95 -7.17
CA ALA A 759 -22.68 -30.16 -8.38
C ALA A 759 -21.40 -29.30 -8.41
N VAL A 760 -20.92 -28.79 -7.26
CA VAL A 760 -19.57 -28.18 -7.15
C VAL A 760 -18.51 -29.15 -7.66
N ALA A 761 -18.56 -30.41 -7.22
CA ALA A 761 -17.61 -31.44 -7.64
C ALA A 761 -17.76 -31.86 -9.13
N MET A 762 -18.88 -31.53 -9.77
CA MET A 762 -19.15 -31.73 -11.20
C MET A 762 -18.88 -30.46 -12.04
N GLY A 763 -18.36 -29.42 -11.39
CA GLY A 763 -17.86 -28.21 -11.97
C GLY A 763 -18.86 -27.07 -12.11
N ASP A 764 -19.96 -27.09 -11.37
CA ASP A 764 -20.85 -25.93 -11.28
C ASP A 764 -20.30 -24.90 -10.27
N GLU A 765 -20.47 -23.62 -10.59
CA GLU A 765 -20.25 -22.51 -9.65
C GLU A 765 -21.56 -21.82 -9.25
N PHE A 766 -22.70 -22.27 -9.77
CA PHE A 766 -24.06 -21.89 -9.36
C PHE A 766 -24.53 -20.47 -9.71
N HIS A 767 -23.78 -19.69 -10.46
CA HIS A 767 -24.23 -18.40 -11.00
C HIS A 767 -24.37 -18.46 -12.53
N GLN A 768 -23.28 -18.70 -13.24
CA GLN A 768 -23.24 -18.85 -14.70
C GLN A 768 -23.34 -20.29 -15.19
N ARG A 769 -22.89 -21.27 -14.40
CA ARG A 769 -22.99 -22.69 -14.73
C ARG A 769 -23.70 -23.43 -13.60
N ASN A 770 -24.90 -23.90 -13.96
CA ASN A 770 -25.82 -24.67 -13.11
C ASN A 770 -26.21 -26.02 -13.76
N ILE A 771 -25.42 -26.51 -14.72
CA ILE A 771 -25.76 -27.68 -15.55
C ILE A 771 -25.88 -28.94 -14.68
N ALA A 772 -24.89 -29.21 -13.85
CA ALA A 772 -24.88 -30.40 -13.01
C ALA A 772 -25.99 -30.36 -11.95
N ALA A 773 -26.24 -29.20 -11.35
CA ALA A 773 -27.29 -29.00 -10.37
C ALA A 773 -28.70 -29.10 -10.98
N SER A 774 -28.91 -28.53 -12.17
CA SER A 774 -30.18 -28.63 -12.90
C SER A 774 -30.46 -30.08 -13.33
N LEU A 775 -29.43 -30.81 -13.79
CA LEU A 775 -29.54 -32.23 -14.10
C LEU A 775 -29.83 -33.07 -12.84
N ALA A 776 -29.17 -32.77 -11.72
CA ALA A 776 -29.43 -33.45 -10.45
C ALA A 776 -30.87 -33.17 -9.97
N PHE A 777 -31.36 -31.95 -10.11
CA PHE A 777 -32.75 -31.60 -9.79
C PHE A 777 -33.75 -32.36 -10.67
N LEU A 778 -33.54 -32.38 -12.00
CA LEU A 778 -34.34 -33.18 -12.91
C LEU A 778 -34.37 -34.65 -12.50
N LYS A 779 -33.23 -35.22 -12.13
CA LYS A 779 -33.12 -36.63 -11.68
C LYS A 779 -34.00 -36.91 -10.46
N GLU A 780 -34.08 -35.98 -9.50
CA GLU A 780 -34.93 -36.15 -8.31
C GLU A 780 -36.42 -35.95 -8.64
N MET A 781 -36.75 -35.02 -9.54
CA MET A 781 -38.15 -34.68 -9.86
C MET A 781 -38.81 -35.65 -10.86
N ALA A 782 -38.09 -36.08 -11.90
CA ALA A 782 -38.68 -36.83 -13.01
C ALA A 782 -39.39 -38.13 -12.58
N PRO A 783 -38.86 -38.97 -11.66
CA PRO A 783 -39.55 -40.18 -11.21
C PRO A 783 -40.84 -39.91 -10.45
N ILE A 784 -40.90 -38.79 -9.71
CA ILE A 784 -42.09 -38.36 -8.97
C ILE A 784 -43.15 -37.90 -9.97
N ILE A 785 -42.78 -36.96 -10.86
CA ILE A 785 -43.66 -36.42 -11.91
C ILE A 785 -44.23 -37.53 -12.80
N THR A 786 -43.42 -38.54 -13.14
CA THR A 786 -43.85 -39.68 -13.95
C THR A 786 -44.99 -40.47 -13.29
N LYS A 787 -45.04 -40.51 -11.95
CA LYS A 787 -46.09 -41.20 -11.20
C LYS A 787 -47.30 -40.33 -10.86
N MET A 788 -47.24 -39.03 -11.13
CA MET A 788 -48.33 -38.11 -10.80
C MET A 788 -49.53 -38.30 -11.73
N ASP A 789 -50.73 -38.20 -11.15
CA ASP A 789 -51.98 -38.12 -11.87
C ASP A 789 -52.11 -36.71 -12.50
N MET A 790 -51.85 -36.62 -13.80
CA MET A 790 -51.86 -35.41 -14.60
C MET A 790 -51.94 -35.74 -16.10
N ASP A 791 -52.25 -34.73 -16.91
CA ASP A 791 -52.27 -34.83 -18.37
C ASP A 791 -50.90 -35.28 -18.94
N GLU A 792 -50.93 -36.12 -19.98
CA GLU A 792 -49.71 -36.72 -20.54
C GLU A 792 -48.84 -35.69 -21.28
N LYS A 793 -49.45 -34.71 -21.94
CA LYS A 793 -48.73 -33.62 -22.60
C LYS A 793 -48.09 -32.72 -21.55
N ASP A 794 -48.83 -32.32 -20.52
CA ASP A 794 -48.27 -31.50 -19.43
C ASP A 794 -47.10 -32.22 -18.71
N ARG A 795 -47.23 -33.53 -18.49
CA ARG A 795 -46.15 -34.35 -17.90
C ARG A 795 -44.90 -34.30 -18.76
N TYR A 796 -45.05 -34.52 -20.07
CA TYR A 796 -43.95 -34.46 -21.01
C TYR A 796 -43.31 -33.07 -21.06
N ASP A 797 -44.13 -32.02 -21.18
CA ASP A 797 -43.66 -30.64 -21.31
C ASP A 797 -42.90 -30.18 -20.06
N VAL A 798 -43.36 -30.54 -18.86
CA VAL A 798 -42.64 -30.24 -17.61
C VAL A 798 -41.28 -30.93 -17.58
N ILE A 799 -41.22 -32.24 -17.85
CA ILE A 799 -39.95 -33.00 -17.83
C ILE A 799 -39.00 -32.46 -18.91
N LYS A 800 -39.54 -32.18 -20.11
CA LYS A 800 -38.79 -31.61 -21.23
C LYS A 800 -38.23 -30.24 -20.89
N PHE A 801 -39.03 -29.36 -20.31
CA PHE A 801 -38.59 -28.02 -19.91
C PHE A 801 -37.43 -28.07 -18.91
N LEU A 802 -37.52 -28.95 -17.91
CA LEU A 802 -36.44 -29.18 -16.95
C LEU A 802 -35.18 -29.75 -17.61
N ALA A 803 -35.33 -30.63 -18.61
CA ALA A 803 -34.22 -31.22 -19.35
C ALA A 803 -33.52 -30.23 -20.30
N ASP A 804 -34.29 -29.30 -20.89
CA ASP A 804 -33.76 -28.31 -21.84
C ASP A 804 -33.20 -27.05 -21.14
N THR A 805 -33.45 -26.87 -19.83
CA THR A 805 -33.06 -25.65 -19.09
C THR A 805 -31.87 -25.89 -18.16
N ASP A 806 -30.66 -25.77 -18.70
CA ASP A 806 -29.39 -25.95 -17.98
C ASP A 806 -29.15 -24.96 -16.82
N GLN A 807 -29.88 -23.85 -16.80
CA GLN A 807 -29.78 -22.80 -15.78
C GLN A 807 -30.91 -22.86 -14.73
N PHE A 808 -31.74 -23.92 -14.72
CA PHE A 808 -32.94 -23.99 -13.89
C PHE A 808 -32.65 -23.87 -12.39
N PHE A 809 -31.54 -24.44 -11.93
CA PHE A 809 -31.16 -24.46 -10.52
C PHE A 809 -30.70 -23.12 -9.95
N LEU A 810 -30.32 -22.13 -10.77
CA LEU A 810 -29.86 -20.82 -10.32
C LEU A 810 -30.85 -20.18 -9.32
N ASN A 811 -32.14 -20.21 -9.65
CA ASN A 811 -33.18 -19.60 -8.81
C ASN A 811 -33.35 -20.32 -7.46
N ILE A 812 -33.14 -21.64 -7.42
CA ILE A 812 -33.12 -22.41 -6.17
C ILE A 812 -31.88 -22.04 -5.34
N MET A 813 -30.72 -21.91 -5.99
CA MET A 813 -29.49 -21.46 -5.34
C MET A 813 -29.65 -20.05 -4.77
N MET A 814 -30.26 -19.12 -5.50
CA MET A 814 -30.50 -17.75 -5.02
C MET A 814 -31.39 -17.74 -3.77
N ALA A 815 -32.54 -18.45 -3.80
CA ALA A 815 -33.40 -18.58 -2.62
C ALA A 815 -32.67 -19.25 -1.44
N THR A 816 -31.78 -20.20 -1.72
CA THR A 816 -30.92 -20.83 -0.71
C THR A 816 -29.96 -19.83 -0.08
N GLY A 817 -29.21 -19.10 -0.90
CA GLY A 817 -28.31 -18.04 -0.44
C GLY A 817 -29.06 -17.02 0.42
N LYS A 818 -30.24 -16.57 -0.03
CA LYS A 818 -31.08 -15.65 0.74
C LYS A 818 -31.49 -16.21 2.10
N ALA A 819 -32.04 -17.44 2.15
CA ALA A 819 -32.48 -18.06 3.39
C ALA A 819 -31.31 -18.24 4.39
N VAL A 820 -30.14 -18.66 3.90
CA VAL A 820 -28.97 -18.88 4.76
C VAL A 820 -28.38 -17.56 5.23
N MET A 821 -28.17 -16.61 4.32
CA MET A 821 -27.51 -15.34 4.66
C MET A 821 -28.40 -14.43 5.52
N ASP A 822 -29.74 -14.50 5.39
CA ASP A 822 -30.65 -13.77 6.29
C ASP A 822 -30.60 -14.31 7.73
N ASP A 823 -30.51 -15.63 7.93
CA ASP A 823 -30.31 -16.20 9.27
C ASP A 823 -28.92 -15.83 9.81
N ALA A 824 -27.89 -15.93 8.97
CA ALA A 824 -26.52 -15.56 9.34
C ALA A 824 -26.40 -14.09 9.77
N ARG A 825 -27.24 -13.19 9.23
CA ARG A 825 -27.34 -11.78 9.59
C ARG A 825 -28.17 -11.54 10.87
N THR A 826 -29.22 -12.33 11.06
CA THR A 826 -30.22 -12.07 12.11
C THR A 826 -29.67 -12.46 13.47
N GLY A 827 -29.58 -11.49 14.39
CA GLY A 827 -29.13 -11.72 15.76
C GLY A 827 -27.61 -11.87 15.93
N THR A 828 -26.84 -11.54 14.89
CA THR A 828 -25.37 -11.51 14.90
C THR A 828 -24.85 -10.07 14.76
N ASP A 829 -23.55 -9.88 14.97
CA ASP A 829 -22.87 -8.59 14.76
C ASP A 829 -21.63 -8.78 13.88
N GLY A 830 -20.90 -7.71 13.56
CA GLY A 830 -19.65 -7.77 12.81
C GLY A 830 -19.73 -7.22 11.38
N THR A 831 -18.68 -7.46 10.61
CA THR A 831 -18.44 -6.82 9.30
C THR A 831 -18.60 -7.76 8.11
N VAL A 832 -19.09 -8.98 8.33
CA VAL A 832 -19.38 -9.93 7.25
C VAL A 832 -20.55 -9.43 6.41
N VAL A 833 -20.35 -9.40 5.09
CA VAL A 833 -21.38 -9.08 4.10
C VAL A 833 -22.41 -10.20 4.03
N THR A 834 -23.69 -9.84 4.14
CA THR A 834 -24.83 -10.76 4.22
C THR A 834 -25.83 -10.59 3.08
N ALA A 835 -25.69 -9.54 2.27
CA ALA A 835 -26.37 -9.42 1.00
C ALA A 835 -25.53 -8.58 0.03
N MET A 836 -25.54 -8.98 -1.24
CA MET A 836 -25.11 -8.18 -2.37
C MET A 836 -26.18 -8.27 -3.46
N CYS A 837 -26.59 -7.14 -4.00
CA CYS A 837 -27.61 -7.07 -5.06
C CYS A 837 -27.49 -5.76 -5.83
N ARG A 838 -28.14 -5.69 -7.00
CA ARG A 838 -28.08 -4.54 -7.90
C ARG A 838 -29.36 -4.41 -8.72
N ASN A 839 -29.70 -3.20 -9.14
CA ASN A 839 -30.94 -2.90 -9.88
C ASN A 839 -30.68 -2.19 -11.23
N GLY A 840 -29.44 -2.17 -11.72
CA GLY A 840 -29.06 -1.45 -12.95
C GLY A 840 -28.90 0.06 -12.76
N TYR A 841 -29.09 0.59 -11.55
CA TYR A 841 -28.82 1.97 -11.16
C TYR A 841 -27.81 2.04 -10.01
N GLU A 842 -28.08 1.29 -8.93
CA GLU A 842 -27.23 1.17 -7.77
C GLU A 842 -26.90 -0.30 -7.47
N PHE A 843 -25.70 -0.49 -6.93
CA PHE A 843 -25.31 -1.71 -6.24
C PHE A 843 -25.49 -1.49 -4.73
N GLY A 844 -26.03 -2.47 -4.02
CA GLY A 844 -26.26 -2.41 -2.58
C GLY A 844 -25.68 -3.61 -1.84
N ILE A 845 -25.10 -3.34 -0.66
CA ILE A 845 -24.69 -4.37 0.29
C ILE A 845 -25.34 -4.20 1.66
N ARG A 846 -25.37 -5.30 2.42
CA ARG A 846 -25.66 -5.31 3.86
C ARG A 846 -24.55 -6.05 4.60
N ILE A 847 -24.21 -5.59 5.80
CA ILE A 847 -23.28 -6.29 6.70
C ILE A 847 -24.01 -6.72 7.98
N ALA A 848 -23.55 -7.81 8.60
CA ALA A 848 -24.19 -8.43 9.76
C ALA A 848 -24.48 -7.40 10.89
N GLY A 849 -23.50 -6.57 11.23
CA GLY A 849 -23.59 -5.61 12.31
C GLY A 849 -24.48 -4.40 12.09
N MET A 850 -24.98 -4.21 10.86
CA MET A 850 -25.87 -3.09 10.51
C MET A 850 -27.30 -3.54 10.18
N GLY A 851 -27.62 -4.82 10.35
CA GLY A 851 -28.98 -5.32 10.17
C GLY A 851 -29.51 -5.14 8.75
N ASP A 852 -30.63 -4.41 8.58
CA ASP A 852 -31.31 -4.24 7.29
C ASP A 852 -30.90 -2.97 6.51
N GLU A 853 -29.97 -2.18 7.06
CA GLU A 853 -29.46 -0.97 6.43
C GLU A 853 -28.70 -1.29 5.14
N TRP A 854 -29.00 -0.53 4.08
CA TRP A 854 -28.35 -0.65 2.78
C TRP A 854 -27.22 0.37 2.66
N PHE A 855 -26.07 -0.10 2.19
CA PHE A 855 -24.98 0.77 1.74
C PHE A 855 -24.87 0.65 0.23
N THR A 856 -25.03 1.76 -0.48
CA THR A 856 -25.10 1.78 -1.95
C THR A 856 -23.95 2.53 -2.60
N GLY A 857 -23.67 2.17 -3.86
CA GLY A 857 -22.80 2.89 -4.78
C GLY A 857 -23.30 2.73 -6.23
N PRO A 858 -22.77 3.50 -7.19
CA PRO A 858 -23.17 3.40 -8.58
C PRO A 858 -22.85 2.01 -9.14
N VAL A 859 -23.80 1.40 -9.83
CA VAL A 859 -23.58 0.07 -10.39
C VAL A 859 -22.59 0.09 -11.56
N ASN A 860 -21.78 -0.95 -11.68
CA ASN A 860 -20.86 -1.12 -12.78
C ASN A 860 -21.51 -1.91 -13.94
N THR A 861 -20.98 -1.73 -15.16
CA THR A 861 -21.36 -2.51 -16.33
C THR A 861 -20.49 -3.77 -16.42
N PRO A 862 -21.08 -4.97 -16.61
CA PRO A 862 -20.31 -6.20 -16.73
C PRO A 862 -19.42 -6.22 -17.98
N GLN A 863 -18.25 -6.83 -17.85
CA GLN A 863 -17.26 -6.98 -18.92
C GLN A 863 -17.05 -8.46 -19.21
N GLY A 864 -17.05 -8.84 -20.49
CA GLY A 864 -16.90 -10.25 -20.86
C GLY A 864 -17.10 -10.51 -22.34
N LEU A 865 -17.59 -11.71 -22.64
CA LEU A 865 -17.80 -12.16 -24.00
C LEU A 865 -19.21 -11.83 -24.47
N TYR A 866 -19.29 -11.12 -25.59
CA TYR A 866 -20.54 -10.75 -26.26
C TYR A 866 -20.90 -11.78 -27.33
N PHE A 867 -22.19 -12.04 -27.49
CA PHE A 867 -22.71 -12.87 -28.57
C PHE A 867 -22.50 -12.17 -29.92
N THR A 868 -22.37 -12.96 -30.99
CA THR A 868 -22.14 -12.44 -32.35
C THR A 868 -23.16 -11.36 -32.72
N GLY A 869 -22.66 -10.16 -33.03
CA GLY A 869 -23.49 -9.02 -33.41
C GLY A 869 -23.73 -7.98 -32.32
N TYR A 870 -23.20 -8.19 -31.10
CA TYR A 870 -23.25 -7.25 -29.99
C TYR A 870 -21.86 -6.89 -29.47
N ASP A 871 -21.75 -5.75 -28.82
CA ASP A 871 -20.54 -5.33 -28.09
C ASP A 871 -20.87 -4.59 -26.78
N GLY A 872 -19.86 -4.01 -26.14
CA GLY A 872 -20.00 -3.32 -24.86
C GLY A 872 -20.90 -2.08 -24.88
N GLU A 873 -21.11 -1.45 -26.03
CA GLU A 873 -22.01 -0.31 -26.15
C GLU A 873 -23.48 -0.73 -26.04
N ASP A 874 -23.79 -2.00 -26.31
CA ASP A 874 -25.14 -2.55 -26.19
C ASP A 874 -25.49 -3.00 -24.76
N ALA A 875 -24.50 -3.07 -23.87
CA ALA A 875 -24.65 -3.61 -22.52
C ALA A 875 -25.47 -2.70 -21.59
N CYS A 876 -26.37 -3.32 -20.83
CA CYS A 876 -27.02 -2.68 -19.70
C CYS A 876 -26.12 -2.73 -18.45
N PRO A 877 -26.12 -1.71 -17.59
CA PRO A 877 -25.49 -1.80 -16.26
C PRO A 877 -26.05 -2.99 -15.47
N ASP A 878 -25.23 -3.57 -14.58
CA ASP A 878 -25.56 -4.87 -13.97
C ASP A 878 -26.83 -4.83 -13.10
N MET A 879 -27.62 -5.90 -13.14
CA MET A 879 -28.88 -6.00 -12.39
C MET A 879 -29.13 -7.42 -11.89
N GLY A 880 -29.80 -7.56 -10.75
CA GLY A 880 -30.20 -8.82 -10.14
C GLY A 880 -29.86 -8.94 -8.66
N ASP A 881 -30.52 -9.89 -8.01
CA ASP A 881 -30.15 -10.36 -6.67
C ASP A 881 -29.22 -11.58 -6.73
N SER A 882 -28.83 -12.01 -7.92
CA SER A 882 -28.02 -13.22 -8.10
C SER A 882 -26.62 -13.14 -7.46
N ALA A 883 -26.14 -11.93 -7.15
CA ALA A 883 -24.95 -11.69 -6.34
C ALA A 883 -25.05 -12.23 -4.89
N ILE A 884 -26.24 -12.67 -4.46
CA ILE A 884 -26.42 -13.45 -3.22
C ILE A 884 -25.67 -14.79 -3.28
N THR A 885 -25.40 -15.32 -4.49
CA THR A 885 -24.63 -16.56 -4.67
C THR A 885 -23.15 -16.36 -4.34
N GLU A 886 -22.55 -15.25 -4.77
CA GLU A 886 -21.21 -14.83 -4.34
C GLU A 886 -21.16 -14.50 -2.86
N THR A 887 -22.21 -13.87 -2.34
CA THR A 887 -22.31 -13.57 -0.90
C THR A 887 -22.27 -14.87 -0.06
N PHE A 888 -22.90 -15.94 -0.55
CA PHE A 888 -22.83 -17.27 0.06
C PHE A 888 -21.46 -17.96 -0.10
N GLY A 889 -20.67 -17.55 -1.11
CA GLY A 889 -19.32 -18.06 -1.34
C GLY A 889 -19.10 -18.84 -2.64
N VAL A 890 -20.14 -18.98 -3.47
CA VAL A 890 -20.05 -19.62 -4.80
C VAL A 890 -19.98 -18.55 -5.90
N GLY A 891 -20.30 -18.88 -7.15
CA GLY A 891 -20.27 -17.93 -8.26
C GLY A 891 -18.84 -17.53 -8.64
N GLY A 892 -18.64 -16.23 -8.90
CA GLY A 892 -17.31 -15.67 -9.16
C GLY A 892 -16.31 -15.86 -8.02
N MET A 893 -16.78 -16.00 -6.77
CA MET A 893 -15.93 -16.26 -5.59
C MET A 893 -15.26 -17.64 -5.61
N ALA A 894 -15.85 -18.61 -6.30
CA ALA A 894 -15.36 -19.98 -6.41
C ALA A 894 -15.20 -20.39 -7.88
N MET A 895 -14.74 -19.46 -8.73
CA MET A 895 -14.62 -19.65 -10.18
C MET A 895 -13.78 -20.88 -10.56
N ILE A 896 -12.80 -21.26 -9.73
CA ILE A 896 -11.98 -22.47 -9.88
C ILE A 896 -12.81 -23.77 -9.84
N ALA A 897 -14.00 -23.76 -9.26
CA ALA A 897 -14.93 -24.89 -9.32
C ALA A 897 -15.41 -25.13 -10.76
N ALA A 898 -15.53 -24.08 -11.58
CA ALA A 898 -16.03 -24.15 -12.94
C ALA A 898 -15.05 -23.58 -13.99
N PRO A 899 -13.87 -24.19 -14.22
CA PRO A 899 -12.89 -23.66 -15.18
C PRO A 899 -13.40 -23.54 -16.63
N ALA A 900 -14.50 -24.24 -16.96
CA ALA A 900 -15.16 -24.10 -18.26
C ALA A 900 -15.85 -22.73 -18.44
N VAL A 901 -16.25 -22.08 -17.35
CA VAL A 901 -16.96 -20.79 -17.36
C VAL A 901 -16.03 -19.64 -17.69
N THR A 902 -14.74 -19.69 -17.31
CA THR A 902 -13.81 -18.56 -17.46
C THR A 902 -13.72 -18.05 -18.90
N ARG A 903 -13.76 -18.95 -19.89
CA ARG A 903 -13.78 -18.58 -21.31
C ARG A 903 -15.09 -17.92 -21.72
N PHE A 904 -16.21 -18.37 -21.15
CA PHE A 904 -17.53 -17.86 -21.44
C PHE A 904 -17.77 -16.47 -20.82
N VAL A 905 -17.16 -16.18 -19.67
CA VAL A 905 -17.22 -14.86 -19.03
C VAL A 905 -16.06 -13.94 -19.43
N GLY A 906 -15.19 -14.35 -20.36
CA GLY A 906 -14.07 -13.54 -20.84
C GLY A 906 -12.88 -13.43 -19.89
N ALA A 907 -12.85 -14.19 -18.79
CA ALA A 907 -11.80 -14.15 -17.76
C ALA A 907 -10.56 -15.01 -18.08
N GLY A 908 -10.52 -15.73 -19.21
CA GLY A 908 -9.36 -16.53 -19.63
C GLY A 908 -9.49 -18.04 -19.35
N GLY A 909 -8.45 -18.67 -18.80
CA GLY A 909 -8.33 -20.12 -18.62
C GLY A 909 -8.35 -20.59 -17.15
N TYR A 910 -7.88 -21.82 -16.91
CA TYR A 910 -7.82 -22.43 -15.58
C TYR A 910 -6.98 -21.61 -14.58
N GLU A 911 -5.80 -21.15 -15.00
CA GLU A 911 -4.91 -20.35 -14.15
C GLU A 911 -5.56 -19.02 -13.73
N ASP A 912 -6.37 -18.43 -14.59
CA ASP A 912 -7.14 -17.23 -14.25
C ASP A 912 -8.24 -17.56 -13.23
N ALA A 913 -8.95 -18.68 -13.40
CA ALA A 913 -9.92 -19.16 -12.41
C ALA A 913 -9.27 -19.36 -11.02
N LEU A 914 -8.07 -19.96 -11.01
CA LEU A 914 -7.30 -20.22 -9.79
C LEU A 914 -6.83 -18.91 -9.15
N ARG A 915 -6.26 -18.00 -9.94
CA ARG A 915 -5.82 -16.68 -9.48
C ARG A 915 -6.98 -15.89 -8.89
N THR A 916 -8.09 -15.80 -9.61
CA THR A 916 -9.31 -15.12 -9.14
C THR A 916 -9.81 -15.71 -7.83
N SER A 917 -9.92 -17.04 -7.74
CA SER A 917 -10.41 -17.67 -6.50
C SER A 917 -9.45 -17.49 -5.33
N ASN A 918 -8.13 -17.52 -5.57
CA ASN A 918 -7.11 -17.23 -4.55
C ASN A 918 -7.14 -15.75 -4.12
N GLU A 919 -7.41 -14.82 -5.02
CA GLU A 919 -7.59 -13.40 -4.70
C GLU A 919 -8.85 -13.19 -3.85
N MET A 920 -9.94 -13.89 -4.14
CA MET A 920 -11.16 -13.83 -3.32
C MET A 920 -10.96 -14.40 -1.90
N MET A 921 -10.02 -15.33 -1.72
CA MET A 921 -9.63 -15.78 -0.37
C MET A 921 -9.01 -14.67 0.49
N GLU A 922 -8.50 -13.60 -0.13
CA GLU A 922 -7.88 -12.49 0.59
C GLU A 922 -8.87 -11.61 1.35
N ILE A 923 -10.16 -11.66 0.97
CA ILE A 923 -11.23 -10.80 1.49
C ILE A 923 -12.28 -11.55 2.30
N VAL A 924 -12.10 -12.84 2.54
CA VAL A 924 -13.02 -13.66 3.35
C VAL A 924 -12.42 -14.01 4.72
N ILE A 925 -13.27 -14.45 5.64
CA ILE A 925 -12.86 -14.89 6.97
C ILE A 925 -12.26 -16.30 6.92
N ASP A 926 -12.94 -17.25 6.26
CA ASP A 926 -12.51 -18.65 6.23
C ASP A 926 -13.02 -19.38 4.95
N ARG A 927 -13.00 -20.71 4.98
CA ARG A 927 -13.52 -21.62 3.95
C ARG A 927 -14.68 -22.44 4.49
N ASN A 928 -15.69 -22.69 3.65
CA ASN A 928 -16.81 -23.54 4.03
C ASN A 928 -16.45 -25.03 3.78
N PRO A 929 -16.29 -25.86 4.83
CA PRO A 929 -15.85 -27.25 4.69
C PRO A 929 -16.92 -28.16 4.06
N ASN A 930 -18.19 -27.74 4.02
CA ASN A 930 -19.28 -28.55 3.47
C ASN A 930 -19.25 -28.63 1.93
N PHE A 931 -18.54 -27.71 1.28
CA PHE A 931 -18.52 -27.57 -0.17
C PHE A 931 -17.07 -27.53 -0.67
N THR A 932 -16.46 -28.72 -0.77
CA THR A 932 -15.07 -28.87 -1.22
C THR A 932 -14.96 -28.83 -2.74
N VAL A 933 -13.98 -28.10 -3.26
CA VAL A 933 -13.73 -27.92 -4.70
C VAL A 933 -12.58 -28.81 -5.16
N PRO A 934 -12.81 -29.89 -5.95
CA PRO A 934 -11.75 -30.83 -6.34
C PRO A 934 -10.61 -30.18 -7.12
N THR A 935 -10.92 -29.25 -8.02
CA THR A 935 -9.96 -28.48 -8.83
C THR A 935 -9.12 -27.50 -8.01
N TRP A 936 -9.47 -27.28 -6.74
CA TRP A 936 -8.75 -26.45 -5.79
C TRP A 936 -8.18 -27.29 -4.64
N ASN A 937 -7.73 -28.51 -4.97
CA ASN A 937 -7.17 -29.47 -4.01
C ASN A 937 -8.10 -29.74 -2.81
N PHE A 938 -9.39 -29.89 -3.09
CA PHE A 938 -10.45 -30.17 -2.10
C PHE A 938 -10.59 -29.12 -1.00
N GLN A 939 -10.09 -27.90 -1.23
CA GLN A 939 -10.35 -26.79 -0.33
C GLN A 939 -11.84 -26.40 -0.37
N GLY A 940 -12.36 -25.92 0.76
CA GLY A 940 -13.71 -25.35 0.82
C GLY A 940 -13.83 -24.05 0.01
N ILE A 941 -15.04 -23.76 -0.47
CA ILE A 941 -15.38 -22.46 -1.08
C ILE A 941 -15.15 -21.31 -0.10
N CYS A 942 -15.02 -20.10 -0.64
CA CYS A 942 -14.91 -18.84 0.11
C CYS A 942 -16.04 -18.67 1.14
N LEU A 943 -15.75 -18.18 2.35
CA LEU A 943 -16.76 -18.03 3.41
C LEU A 943 -16.61 -16.73 4.21
N GLY A 944 -17.64 -15.90 4.14
CA GLY A 944 -17.77 -14.65 4.90
C GLY A 944 -16.91 -13.53 4.36
N ILE A 945 -17.40 -12.80 3.35
CA ILE A 945 -16.74 -11.60 2.83
C ILE A 945 -16.68 -10.55 3.94
N ASP A 946 -15.48 -10.14 4.35
CA ASP A 946 -15.28 -9.13 5.39
C ASP A 946 -15.13 -7.74 4.74
N ALA A 947 -16.08 -6.84 5.00
CA ALA A 947 -16.03 -5.49 4.46
C ALA A 947 -14.75 -4.72 4.86
N ARG A 948 -14.15 -5.03 6.02
CA ARG A 948 -12.86 -4.43 6.43
C ARG A 948 -11.75 -4.83 5.47
N LYS A 949 -11.64 -6.12 5.14
CA LYS A 949 -10.60 -6.65 4.24
C LYS A 949 -10.79 -6.15 2.81
N VAL A 950 -12.03 -6.01 2.35
CA VAL A 950 -12.33 -5.43 1.02
C VAL A 950 -11.78 -4.01 0.90
N VAL A 951 -12.07 -3.15 1.88
CA VAL A 951 -11.58 -1.76 1.87
C VAL A 951 -10.07 -1.71 2.12
N GLU A 952 -9.56 -2.44 3.11
CA GLU A 952 -8.13 -2.47 3.45
C GLU A 952 -7.27 -2.85 2.24
N LYS A 953 -7.66 -3.91 1.51
CA LYS A 953 -6.88 -4.44 0.39
C LYS A 953 -7.21 -3.81 -0.96
N GLY A 954 -8.32 -3.09 -1.06
CA GLY A 954 -8.84 -2.60 -2.35
C GLY A 954 -9.31 -3.71 -3.29
N ILE A 955 -9.56 -4.91 -2.77
CA ILE A 955 -10.01 -6.08 -3.55
C ILE A 955 -11.51 -6.22 -3.37
N THR A 956 -12.29 -6.11 -4.45
CA THR A 956 -13.75 -6.25 -4.42
C THR A 956 -14.19 -7.65 -4.90
N PRO A 957 -15.30 -8.20 -4.36
CA PRO A 957 -15.84 -9.49 -4.80
C PRO A 957 -16.06 -9.58 -6.31
N VAL A 958 -15.63 -10.67 -6.94
CA VAL A 958 -15.86 -10.93 -8.36
C VAL A 958 -17.23 -11.61 -8.51
N ILE A 959 -18.08 -11.04 -9.36
CA ILE A 959 -19.44 -11.56 -9.62
C ILE A 959 -19.50 -12.02 -11.08
N ASN A 960 -19.88 -13.29 -11.28
CA ASN A 960 -20.20 -13.79 -12.61
C ASN A 960 -21.63 -13.35 -12.96
N THR A 961 -21.89 -12.77 -14.12
CA THR A 961 -23.24 -12.26 -14.45
C THR A 961 -23.55 -12.31 -15.94
N GLY A 962 -24.85 -12.41 -16.27
CA GLY A 962 -25.33 -12.36 -17.65
C GLY A 962 -25.40 -10.92 -18.11
N ILE A 963 -24.97 -10.65 -19.34
CA ILE A 963 -25.03 -9.30 -19.91
C ILE A 963 -26.36 -9.12 -20.62
N ALA A 964 -27.22 -8.23 -20.11
CA ALA A 964 -28.48 -7.86 -20.74
C ALA A 964 -28.25 -6.74 -21.77
N HIS A 965 -29.03 -6.74 -22.85
CA HIS A 965 -29.07 -5.59 -23.76
C HIS A 965 -29.68 -4.38 -23.04
N LYS A 966 -29.20 -3.16 -23.29
CA LYS A 966 -29.72 -1.91 -22.69
C LYS A 966 -31.12 -1.50 -23.15
N ILE A 967 -31.70 -2.24 -24.10
CA ILE A 967 -33.04 -2.02 -24.67
C ILE A 967 -33.88 -3.26 -24.38
N ALA A 968 -35.07 -3.06 -23.83
CA ALA A 968 -36.03 -4.11 -23.53
C ALA A 968 -36.37 -4.96 -24.76
N GLY A 969 -36.65 -6.25 -24.54
CA GLY A 969 -37.08 -7.19 -25.59
C GLY A 969 -35.99 -7.95 -26.35
N TYR A 970 -34.72 -7.50 -26.28
CA TYR A 970 -33.59 -8.21 -26.91
C TYR A 970 -33.12 -9.40 -26.08
N GLY A 971 -33.07 -9.26 -24.76
CA GLY A 971 -32.67 -10.33 -23.86
C GLY A 971 -31.19 -10.30 -23.49
N GLN A 972 -30.62 -11.48 -23.24
CA GLN A 972 -29.20 -11.65 -22.94
C GLN A 972 -28.36 -11.55 -24.22
N ILE A 973 -27.27 -10.80 -24.15
CA ILE A 973 -26.34 -10.55 -25.26
C ILE A 973 -24.90 -10.96 -24.96
N GLY A 974 -24.64 -11.50 -23.78
CA GLY A 974 -23.33 -11.99 -23.39
C GLY A 974 -23.28 -12.52 -21.97
N ALA A 975 -22.07 -12.82 -21.53
CA ALA A 975 -21.75 -13.19 -20.16
C ALA A 975 -20.39 -12.60 -19.77
N GLY A 976 -20.26 -12.20 -18.52
CA GLY A 976 -19.06 -11.52 -18.06
C GLY A 976 -18.90 -11.56 -16.56
N THR A 977 -17.89 -10.82 -16.12
CA THR A 977 -17.64 -10.53 -14.72
C THR A 977 -17.92 -9.06 -14.43
N VAL A 978 -18.31 -8.78 -13.20
CA VAL A 978 -18.43 -7.42 -12.68
C VAL A 978 -17.97 -7.39 -11.23
N HIS A 979 -17.58 -6.20 -10.79
CA HIS A 979 -17.21 -5.96 -9.40
C HIS A 979 -18.20 -4.96 -8.78
N PRO A 980 -18.56 -5.12 -7.50
CA PRO A 980 -19.29 -4.08 -6.78
C PRO A 980 -18.43 -2.81 -6.65
N PRO A 981 -19.04 -1.61 -6.61
CA PRO A 981 -18.33 -0.38 -6.31
C PRO A 981 -17.77 -0.43 -4.89
N ILE A 982 -16.49 -0.12 -4.70
CA ILE A 982 -15.85 -0.18 -3.38
C ILE A 982 -16.52 0.75 -2.35
N GLU A 983 -17.11 1.85 -2.83
CA GLU A 983 -17.84 2.86 -2.04
C GLU A 983 -18.90 2.26 -1.11
N CYS A 984 -19.60 1.19 -1.53
CA CYS A 984 -20.61 0.58 -0.66
C CYS A 984 -20.00 -0.11 0.56
N PHE A 985 -18.77 -0.64 0.45
CA PHE A 985 -18.03 -1.23 1.57
C PHE A 985 -17.44 -0.15 2.49
N GLU A 986 -16.91 0.93 1.91
CA GLU A 986 -16.39 2.09 2.64
C GLU A 986 -17.47 2.73 3.52
N LYS A 987 -18.66 2.94 2.96
CA LYS A 987 -19.84 3.41 3.71
C LYS A 987 -20.22 2.45 4.82
N ALA A 988 -20.22 1.14 4.56
CA ALA A 988 -20.59 0.12 5.53
C ALA A 988 -19.64 0.09 6.74
N ILE A 989 -18.32 0.05 6.51
CA ILE A 989 -17.35 0.02 7.62
C ILE A 989 -17.32 1.34 8.39
N THR A 990 -17.53 2.47 7.72
CA THR A 990 -17.60 3.78 8.37
C THR A 990 -18.83 3.89 9.28
N ALA A 991 -19.99 3.42 8.81
CA ALA A 991 -21.20 3.37 9.61
C ALA A 991 -21.05 2.41 10.80
N TYR A 992 -20.39 1.27 10.60
CA TYR A 992 -20.12 0.32 11.67
C TYR A 992 -19.16 0.89 12.73
N ALA A 993 -18.09 1.58 12.32
CA ALA A 993 -17.19 2.26 13.26
C ALA A 993 -17.94 3.33 14.08
N LYS A 994 -18.83 4.10 13.45
CA LYS A 994 -19.71 5.06 14.16
C LYS A 994 -20.61 4.37 15.17
N LYS A 995 -21.22 3.22 14.82
CA LYS A 995 -22.02 2.40 15.76
C LYS A 995 -21.21 1.99 16.99
N LEU A 996 -19.91 1.71 16.81
CA LEU A 996 -18.99 1.31 17.87
C LEU A 996 -18.37 2.50 18.65
N GLY A 997 -18.74 3.74 18.32
CA GLY A 997 -18.32 4.94 19.06
C GLY A 997 -17.14 5.70 18.48
N TYR A 998 -16.71 5.41 17.24
CA TYR A 998 -15.70 6.21 16.55
C TYR A 998 -16.31 7.47 15.93
N ASP A 999 -15.69 8.63 16.17
CA ASP A 999 -16.02 9.89 15.51
C ASP A 999 -15.03 10.15 14.36
N PRO A 1000 -15.49 10.14 13.09
CA PRO A 1000 -14.62 10.33 11.94
C PRO A 1000 -14.34 11.79 11.55
N GLU A 1001 -14.84 12.78 12.30
CA GLU A 1001 -14.55 14.21 12.05
C GLU A 1001 -13.13 14.66 12.41
#